data_AF-A0ABD3P993-F1
#
_entry.id   AF-A0ABD3P993-F1
#
_cell.length_a   1.000
_cell.length_b   1.000
_cell.length_c   1.000
_cell.angle_alpha   90.00
_cell.angle_beta   90.00
_cell.angle_gamma   90.00
#
_symmetry.space_group_name_H-M   'P 1'
#
loop_
_entity.id
_entity.type
_entity.pdbx_description
1 polymer ?
#
loop_
_entity_poly.entity_id
_entity_poly.type
_entity_poly.pdbx_seq_one_letter_code
_entity_poly.pdbx_strand_id
1 'polypeptide(L)'
;MAAQAAAVMDGGVTDGKKKGGKKRGSSLDSKKGKKRGKKNNGEPTDGEVNLQSAQESFNARNGRKPIFIQPKNLSVDCKLKDYQLEGVRWLVSLYENGVSGILADEMGLGKTIQVISLIAHLRTMKVTGPFIIVAPLATLPNWVREFEKWLPGHPVMRFHGSAKERDAMIDGPLNAKFRKNDDFPIVVTSYEVAIRDEKRLNKIGEYTYLVVDEGQRLKNHRCTLISSLKRIRSSNRLLLSGTPIQNNLDELWSLLNFVNPTIFDDLNIFQSWFGFRNIGQKTQGATTEEDILMEERKHQTVSKLHEILRPFLLRRIKTDVLDDLPPKKEIIVYAGMSKLQDGYSKMIDQGILRDVLLNQGIEAARTLSQTNKQMNHRKNCNHPFMFGEPIDPATGAHMGSAHPQLLIRASGKFALLDRMLERLYRDKHQVLIFSQMTSLLNVIEDYLLYRQWKYCRIDGSTNIDERQRQMDVFNSEKTAGHGGRRNDGDDRHFVFLLSTRAGGVGINLATADTCIIFDSDWNPHQDSQAMDRCHRIGQDRPVAVYRLLTVNSVDIEMMEKQISKKKLERMAIVGGDFRKAGSRSMGEFKTEALNELLNDDVKDLQSKGADVESIRIDEEEFEYIMNREKLFSDGEGAIPTEGKMYDVIDAHKGDVLGAMT
;
A
#
# COMPACT_ATOMS: atom_id res chain seq x y z
N MET A 1 -9.73 53.42 15.67
CA MET A 1 -8.87 54.48 15.12
C MET A 1 -8.61 54.14 13.65
N ALA A 2 -9.62 54.08 12.77
CA ALA A 2 -10.43 55.14 12.14
C ALA A 2 -9.59 56.08 11.24
N ALA A 3 -9.94 56.45 10.00
CA ALA A 3 -10.77 55.94 8.90
C ALA A 3 -10.62 56.96 7.74
N GLN A 4 -10.76 56.50 6.49
CA GLN A 4 -11.36 57.19 5.31
C GLN A 4 -10.73 58.45 4.62
N ALA A 5 -10.47 58.26 3.32
CA ALA A 5 -11.06 58.93 2.14
C ALA A 5 -10.48 60.22 1.48
N ALA A 6 -10.62 60.22 0.13
CA ALA A 6 -10.69 61.33 -0.86
C ALA A 6 -9.35 61.99 -1.29
N ALA A 7 -9.11 62.53 -2.51
CA ALA A 7 -9.79 62.58 -3.82
C ALA A 7 -8.90 63.36 -4.85
N VAL A 8 -8.96 62.99 -6.15
CA VAL A 8 -9.10 63.85 -7.38
C VAL A 8 -7.93 64.68 -8.00
N MET A 9 -7.97 64.74 -9.35
CA MET A 9 -7.33 65.61 -10.38
C MET A 9 -6.05 65.09 -11.08
N ASP A 10 -5.75 65.35 -12.36
CA ASP A 10 -6.43 65.73 -13.63
C ASP A 10 -5.30 65.82 -14.71
N GLY A 11 -5.62 65.73 -16.00
CA GLY A 11 -4.90 66.47 -17.06
C GLY A 11 -3.77 65.80 -17.88
N GLY A 12 -4.13 65.24 -19.04
CA GLY A 12 -3.80 65.89 -20.33
C GLY A 12 -2.46 65.65 -21.09
N VAL A 13 -2.64 65.27 -22.38
CA VAL A 13 -2.10 65.96 -23.58
C VAL A 13 -0.88 65.37 -24.36
N THR A 14 -1.18 65.04 -25.64
CA THR A 14 -0.43 65.21 -26.92
C THR A 14 0.36 64.11 -27.64
N ASP A 15 0.10 64.19 -28.95
CA ASP A 15 0.42 63.42 -30.14
C ASP A 15 1.73 63.94 -30.81
N GLY A 16 2.41 63.12 -31.63
CA GLY A 16 3.66 63.54 -32.28
C GLY A 16 4.30 62.56 -33.27
N LYS A 17 3.84 62.59 -34.53
CA LYS A 17 4.41 61.93 -35.72
C LYS A 17 5.85 62.37 -36.05
N LYS A 18 6.64 61.47 -36.65
CA LYS A 18 7.58 61.80 -37.75
C LYS A 18 7.79 60.63 -38.73
N LYS A 19 7.78 60.98 -40.03
CA LYS A 19 7.88 60.14 -41.24
C LYS A 19 9.32 60.11 -41.79
N GLY A 20 9.65 59.04 -42.54
CA GLY A 20 9.97 59.19 -43.98
C GLY A 20 11.32 58.69 -44.54
N GLY A 21 11.25 57.93 -45.65
CA GLY A 21 12.27 57.83 -46.73
C GLY A 21 12.59 56.40 -47.22
N LYS A 22 11.97 55.87 -48.30
CA LYS A 22 12.42 55.81 -49.75
C LYS A 22 13.73 55.00 -49.98
N LYS A 23 13.90 54.04 -50.92
CA LYS A 23 13.48 53.92 -52.35
C LYS A 23 13.90 52.53 -52.94
N ARG A 24 13.13 52.02 -53.94
CA ARG A 24 13.47 51.30 -55.24
C ARG A 24 14.41 50.05 -55.22
N GLY A 25 14.25 48.95 -55.97
CA GLY A 25 13.33 48.48 -57.03
C GLY A 25 14.09 47.68 -58.12
N SER A 26 13.67 46.44 -58.45
CA SER A 26 13.81 45.63 -59.72
C SER A 26 14.00 44.13 -59.42
N SER A 27 13.53 43.11 -60.13
CA SER A 27 12.62 42.86 -61.26
C SER A 27 12.32 41.34 -61.28
N LEU A 28 11.13 40.96 -61.74
CA LEU A 28 10.70 39.69 -62.38
C LEU A 28 11.63 38.45 -62.33
N ASP A 29 11.11 37.31 -61.85
CA ASP A 29 10.69 36.24 -62.78
C ASP A 29 9.74 35.22 -62.14
N SER A 30 8.77 34.79 -62.94
CA SER A 30 7.64 33.95 -62.53
C SER A 30 7.86 32.49 -62.93
N LYS A 31 7.85 31.55 -61.98
CA LYS A 31 7.56 30.14 -62.25
C LYS A 31 6.63 29.55 -61.19
N LYS A 32 5.40 29.24 -61.62
CA LYS A 32 4.39 28.43 -60.91
C LYS A 32 4.97 27.05 -60.61
N GLY A 33 4.98 26.67 -59.33
CA GLY A 33 5.25 25.31 -58.85
C GLY A 33 4.30 24.96 -57.71
N LYS A 34 3.53 23.89 -57.88
CA LYS A 34 2.46 23.34 -57.01
C LYS A 34 2.80 23.38 -55.50
N LYS A 35 1.95 24.04 -54.68
CA LYS A 35 1.88 23.85 -53.23
C LYS A 35 1.24 22.49 -52.91
N ARG A 36 2.06 21.52 -52.47
CA ARG A 36 1.61 20.37 -51.67
C ARG A 36 1.80 20.75 -50.19
N GLY A 37 0.73 20.64 -49.41
CA GLY A 37 0.74 20.91 -47.97
C GLY A 37 1.72 19.99 -47.25
N LYS A 38 2.68 20.59 -46.54
CA LYS A 38 3.59 19.88 -45.64
C LYS A 38 2.87 19.76 -44.29
N LYS A 39 2.57 18.52 -43.88
CA LYS A 39 2.14 18.19 -42.52
C LYS A 39 3.24 18.64 -41.55
N ASN A 40 2.85 19.40 -40.53
CA ASN A 40 3.70 19.72 -39.37
C ASN A 40 4.04 18.41 -38.66
N ASN A 41 5.30 17.98 -38.73
CA ASN A 41 5.88 17.18 -37.67
C ASN A 41 6.15 18.16 -36.52
N GLY A 42 5.47 17.96 -35.38
CA GLY A 42 5.69 18.77 -34.19
C GLY A 42 7.15 18.63 -33.74
N GLU A 43 7.78 19.76 -33.45
CA GLU A 43 9.05 19.79 -32.72
C GLU A 43 8.84 19.19 -31.32
N PRO A 44 9.80 18.39 -30.80
CA PRO A 44 9.72 17.84 -29.46
C PRO A 44 9.68 18.97 -28.43
N THR A 45 8.87 18.79 -27.39
CA THR A 45 8.73 19.78 -26.30
C THR A 45 9.98 19.77 -25.40
N ASP A 46 10.33 20.89 -24.76
CA ASP A 46 11.52 21.03 -23.90
C ASP A 46 11.64 19.92 -22.82
N GLY A 47 10.50 19.41 -22.33
CA GLY A 47 10.49 18.32 -21.35
C GLY A 47 10.86 16.94 -21.94
N GLU A 48 10.48 16.62 -23.19
CA GLU A 48 10.88 15.36 -23.85
C GLU A 48 12.38 15.35 -24.15
N VAL A 49 12.94 16.51 -24.53
CA VAL A 49 14.38 16.69 -24.75
C VAL A 49 15.16 16.54 -23.45
N ASN A 50 14.63 17.04 -22.33
CA ASN A 50 15.24 16.87 -21.00
C ASN A 50 15.21 15.41 -20.51
N LEU A 51 14.14 14.66 -20.81
CA LEU A 51 14.06 13.23 -20.46
C LEU A 51 14.99 12.37 -21.30
N GLN A 52 15.07 12.63 -22.61
CA GLN A 52 16.01 11.92 -23.50
C GLN A 52 17.46 12.22 -23.12
N SER A 53 17.81 13.48 -22.85
CA SER A 53 19.17 13.85 -22.41
C SER A 53 19.54 13.29 -21.03
N ALA A 54 18.58 13.23 -20.08
CA ALA A 54 18.79 12.55 -18.80
C ALA A 54 19.03 11.04 -18.99
N GLN A 55 18.28 10.41 -19.90
CA GLN A 55 18.41 8.98 -20.22
C GLN A 55 19.71 8.68 -20.98
N GLU A 56 20.13 9.54 -21.90
CA GLU A 56 21.42 9.47 -22.59
C GLU A 56 22.58 9.66 -21.61
N SER A 57 22.47 10.60 -20.67
CA SER A 57 23.46 10.81 -19.60
C SER A 57 23.57 9.61 -18.67
N PHE A 58 22.43 8.99 -18.33
CA PHE A 58 22.36 7.76 -17.53
C PHE A 58 22.97 6.56 -18.27
N ASN A 59 22.71 6.43 -19.57
CA ASN A 59 23.22 5.32 -20.39
C ASN A 59 24.71 5.48 -20.75
N ALA A 60 25.19 6.70 -21.01
CA ALA A 60 26.57 6.98 -21.39
C ALA A 60 27.60 6.65 -20.28
N ARG A 61 27.17 6.62 -19.01
CA ARG A 61 28.04 6.31 -17.86
C ARG A 61 28.00 4.84 -17.40
N ASN A 62 27.07 4.03 -17.92
CA ASN A 62 26.87 2.63 -17.52
C ASN A 62 27.81 1.61 -18.21
N GLY A 63 28.87 2.08 -18.89
CA GLY A 63 29.80 1.24 -19.68
C GLY A 63 30.71 0.28 -18.91
N ARG A 64 30.68 0.27 -17.57
CA ARG A 64 31.28 -0.77 -16.75
C ARG A 64 30.28 -1.18 -15.70
N LYS A 65 30.09 -2.48 -15.47
CA LYS A 65 29.29 -2.94 -14.34
C LYS A 65 30.19 -3.02 -13.08
N PRO A 66 30.36 -1.97 -12.25
CA PRO A 66 31.11 -2.14 -11.01
C PRO A 66 30.40 -3.13 -10.11
N ILE A 67 31.15 -4.05 -9.52
CA ILE A 67 30.66 -4.89 -8.43
C ILE A 67 30.47 -3.94 -7.25
N PHE A 68 29.23 -3.68 -6.85
CA PHE A 68 28.97 -3.01 -5.58
C PHE A 68 29.36 -4.00 -4.47
N ILE A 69 30.43 -3.67 -3.76
CA ILE A 69 30.87 -4.45 -2.61
C ILE A 69 30.18 -3.85 -1.38
N GLN A 70 29.53 -4.70 -0.60
CA GLN A 70 28.83 -4.30 0.61
C GLN A 70 29.76 -3.42 1.50
N PRO A 71 29.28 -2.26 1.99
CA PRO A 71 30.09 -1.37 2.81
C PRO A 71 30.59 -2.06 4.08
N LYS A 72 31.89 -1.91 4.38
CA LYS A 72 32.55 -2.55 5.54
C LYS A 72 32.10 -2.00 6.89
N ASN A 73 31.43 -0.85 6.91
CA ASN A 73 30.90 -0.20 8.12
C ASN A 73 29.50 -0.69 8.53
N LEU A 74 28.87 -1.56 7.73
CA LEU A 74 27.70 -2.29 8.18
C LEU A 74 28.09 -3.32 9.26
N SER A 75 27.13 -3.67 10.11
CA SER A 75 27.32 -4.71 11.11
C SER A 75 27.80 -6.03 10.49
N VAL A 76 28.66 -6.77 11.21
CA VAL A 76 29.28 -8.02 10.74
C VAL A 76 28.22 -9.08 10.39
N ASP A 77 27.09 -9.06 11.07
CA ASP A 77 25.97 -9.98 10.86
C ASP A 77 25.09 -9.60 9.66
N CYS A 78 25.31 -8.43 9.06
CA CYS A 78 24.57 -7.99 7.89
C CYS A 78 25.15 -8.66 6.63
N LYS A 79 24.35 -9.48 5.95
CA LYS A 79 24.65 -9.94 4.59
C LYS A 79 23.49 -9.58 3.68
N LEU A 80 23.76 -8.72 2.69
CA LEU A 80 22.77 -8.34 1.69
C LEU A 80 22.55 -9.50 0.72
N LYS A 81 21.29 -9.76 0.36
CA LYS A 81 20.94 -10.67 -0.74
C LYS A 81 21.32 -10.05 -2.09
N ASP A 82 21.46 -10.87 -3.13
CA ASP A 82 21.91 -10.42 -4.46
C ASP A 82 21.03 -9.31 -5.04
N TYR A 83 19.71 -9.47 -4.97
CA TYR A 83 18.80 -8.42 -5.42
C TYR A 83 18.95 -7.15 -4.55
N GLN A 84 19.24 -7.26 -3.25
CA GLN A 84 19.47 -6.07 -2.41
C GLN A 84 20.74 -5.35 -2.83
N LEU A 85 21.81 -6.07 -3.17
CA LEU A 85 23.04 -5.49 -3.72
C LEU A 85 22.77 -4.78 -5.06
N GLU A 86 21.99 -5.37 -5.96
CA GLU A 86 21.55 -4.70 -7.19
C GLU A 86 20.72 -3.45 -6.91
N GLY A 87 19.84 -3.49 -5.91
CA GLY A 87 19.02 -2.36 -5.51
C GLY A 87 19.85 -1.21 -4.95
N VAL A 88 20.80 -1.50 -4.04
CA VAL A 88 21.71 -0.50 -3.50
C VAL A 88 22.60 0.07 -4.60
N ARG A 89 23.09 -0.76 -5.51
CA ARG A 89 23.86 -0.31 -6.67
C ARG A 89 23.06 0.65 -7.55
N TRP A 90 21.78 0.33 -7.80
CA TRP A 90 20.90 1.23 -8.54
C TRP A 90 20.73 2.57 -7.81
N LEU A 91 20.54 2.55 -6.49
CA LEU A 91 20.47 3.78 -5.67
C LEU A 91 21.77 4.61 -5.71
N VAL A 92 22.94 3.96 -5.69
CA VAL A 92 24.24 4.65 -5.82
C VAL A 92 24.37 5.27 -7.20
N SER A 93 24.00 4.56 -8.26
CA SER A 93 24.00 5.08 -9.63
C SER A 93 23.09 6.30 -9.80
N LEU A 94 21.96 6.35 -9.10
CA LEU A 94 21.09 7.53 -9.09
C LEU A 94 21.79 8.73 -8.43
N TYR A 95 22.39 8.49 -7.26
CA TYR A 95 23.11 9.53 -6.52
C TYR A 95 24.30 10.11 -7.30
N GLU A 96 25.12 9.26 -7.93
CA GLU A 96 26.27 9.70 -8.74
C GLU A 96 25.87 10.53 -9.97
N ASN A 97 24.67 10.28 -10.50
CA ASN A 97 24.11 11.05 -11.61
C ASN A 97 23.31 12.27 -11.15
N GLY A 98 23.17 12.50 -9.83
CA GLY A 98 22.42 13.62 -9.27
C GLY A 98 20.91 13.53 -9.54
N VAL A 99 20.39 12.30 -9.72
CA VAL A 99 18.97 12.08 -9.99
C VAL A 99 18.30 11.37 -8.82
N SER A 100 17.05 11.73 -8.57
CA SER A 100 16.22 11.12 -7.53
C SER A 100 15.44 9.93 -8.10
N GLY A 101 15.00 8.99 -7.25
CA GLY A 101 14.31 7.76 -7.70
C GLY A 101 13.21 7.25 -6.78
N ILE A 102 12.55 6.18 -7.24
CA ILE A 102 11.46 5.48 -6.55
C ILE A 102 11.82 3.98 -6.42
N LEU A 103 11.99 3.52 -5.18
CA LEU A 103 12.14 2.10 -4.87
C LEU A 103 10.77 1.50 -4.55
N ALA A 104 10.19 0.85 -5.55
CA ALA A 104 8.83 0.29 -5.55
C ALA A 104 8.82 -1.25 -5.44
N ASP A 105 9.88 -1.84 -4.89
CA ASP A 105 9.96 -3.26 -4.52
C ASP A 105 8.77 -3.69 -3.66
N GLU A 106 8.29 -4.92 -3.83
CA GLU A 106 7.24 -5.51 -3.02
C GLU A 106 7.58 -5.43 -1.51
N MET A 107 6.53 -5.40 -0.67
CA MET A 107 6.70 -5.41 0.77
C MET A 107 7.50 -6.62 1.25
N GLY A 108 8.32 -6.44 2.29
CA GLY A 108 9.13 -7.53 2.84
C GLY A 108 10.47 -7.77 2.14
N LEU A 109 10.77 -7.14 0.99
CA LEU A 109 12.06 -7.26 0.30
C LEU A 109 13.23 -6.48 0.93
N GLY A 110 13.02 -5.85 2.09
CA GLY A 110 14.09 -5.15 2.82
C GLY A 110 14.47 -3.79 2.24
N LYS A 111 13.48 -2.95 1.87
CA LYS A 111 13.73 -1.57 1.44
C LYS A 111 14.50 -0.76 2.49
N THR A 112 14.19 -0.96 3.77
CA THR A 112 14.90 -0.33 4.90
C THR A 112 16.39 -0.63 4.88
N ILE A 113 16.80 -1.90 4.76
CA ILE A 113 18.22 -2.27 4.75
C ILE A 113 18.94 -1.77 3.48
N GLN A 114 18.24 -1.69 2.35
CA GLN A 114 18.80 -1.08 1.12
C GLN A 114 19.11 0.42 1.33
N VAL A 115 18.22 1.17 2.00
CA VAL A 115 18.46 2.59 2.33
C VAL A 115 19.59 2.75 3.36
N ILE A 116 19.62 1.92 4.40
CA ILE A 116 20.71 1.93 5.39
C ILE A 116 22.05 1.66 4.69
N SER A 117 22.08 0.70 3.77
CA SER A 117 23.27 0.34 2.99
C SER A 117 23.71 1.45 2.04
N LEU A 118 22.77 2.18 1.44
CA LEU A 118 23.06 3.40 0.67
C LEU A 118 23.74 4.45 1.55
N ILE A 119 23.16 4.78 2.71
CA ILE A 119 23.74 5.77 3.63
C ILE A 119 25.11 5.31 4.13
N ALA A 120 25.26 4.02 4.48
CA ALA A 120 26.53 3.44 4.89
C ALA A 120 27.60 3.62 3.79
N HIS A 121 27.24 3.35 2.52
CA HIS A 121 28.13 3.58 1.38
C HIS A 121 28.50 5.06 1.22
N LEU A 122 27.54 5.98 1.29
CA LEU A 122 27.80 7.42 1.22
C LEU A 122 28.76 7.89 2.32
N ARG A 123 28.60 7.38 3.55
CA ARG A 123 29.53 7.66 4.67
C ARG A 123 30.94 7.15 4.38
N THR A 124 31.10 5.98 3.77
CA THR A 124 32.44 5.50 3.35
C THR A 124 33.09 6.39 2.29
N MET A 125 32.29 7.08 1.47
CA MET A 125 32.75 8.11 0.53
C MET A 125 32.93 9.50 1.16
N LYS A 126 32.90 9.60 2.49
CA LYS A 126 33.00 10.85 3.27
C LYS A 126 31.89 11.87 2.98
N VAL A 127 30.71 11.39 2.59
CA VAL A 127 29.51 12.21 2.50
C VAL A 127 28.82 12.20 3.88
N THR A 128 28.96 13.29 4.62
CA THR A 128 28.61 13.35 6.05
C THR A 128 27.15 13.73 6.35
N GLY A 129 26.34 13.96 5.32
CA GLY A 129 24.95 14.37 5.47
C GLY A 129 24.79 15.89 5.63
N PRO A 130 23.62 16.37 6.11
CA PRO A 130 22.61 15.65 6.87
C PRO A 130 21.69 14.74 6.03
N PHE A 131 21.26 13.63 6.62
CA PHE A 131 20.31 12.67 6.05
C PHE A 131 18.99 12.69 6.83
N ILE A 132 17.86 12.65 6.14
CA ILE A 132 16.54 12.64 6.77
C ILE A 132 15.63 11.56 6.17
N ILE A 133 14.97 10.81 7.06
CA ILE A 133 13.95 9.82 6.77
C ILE A 133 12.61 10.35 7.30
N VAL A 134 11.64 10.48 6.42
CA VAL A 134 10.25 10.80 6.76
C VAL A 134 9.41 9.55 6.56
N ALA A 135 8.79 9.06 7.63
CA ALA A 135 8.03 7.81 7.59
C ALA A 135 6.75 7.90 8.44
N PRO A 136 5.81 6.94 8.32
CA PRO A 136 4.65 6.89 9.22
C PRO A 136 5.08 6.83 10.69
N LEU A 137 4.29 7.45 11.58
CA LEU A 137 4.58 7.47 13.01
C LEU A 137 4.82 6.06 13.60
N ALA A 138 4.07 5.07 13.13
CA ALA A 138 4.18 3.68 13.57
C ALA A 138 5.49 2.98 13.16
N THR A 139 6.20 3.45 12.12
CA THR A 139 7.44 2.80 11.63
C THR A 139 8.70 3.44 12.21
N LEU A 140 8.62 4.63 12.83
CA LEU A 140 9.81 5.35 13.32
C LEU A 140 10.67 4.53 14.29
N PRO A 141 10.12 3.82 15.30
CA PRO A 141 10.93 3.00 16.20
C PRO A 141 11.64 1.87 15.46
N ASN A 142 10.99 1.28 14.44
CA ASN A 142 11.61 0.25 13.62
C ASN A 142 12.77 0.82 12.80
N TRP A 143 12.62 2.00 12.18
CA TRP A 143 13.71 2.67 11.48
C TRP A 143 14.92 2.92 12.40
N VAL A 144 14.68 3.45 13.60
CA VAL A 144 15.75 3.70 14.60
C VAL A 144 16.45 2.39 14.97
N ARG A 145 15.71 1.34 15.34
CA ARG A 145 16.28 0.03 15.70
C ARG A 145 17.09 -0.59 14.58
N GLU A 146 16.62 -0.49 13.34
CA GLU A 146 17.32 -1.04 12.17
C GLU A 146 18.62 -0.25 11.90
N PHE A 147 18.63 1.07 12.06
CA PHE A 147 19.88 1.85 12.01
C PHE A 147 20.86 1.45 13.13
N GLU A 148 20.39 1.35 14.38
CA GLU A 148 21.22 0.95 15.52
C GLU A 148 21.78 -0.47 15.33
N LYS A 149 20.99 -1.39 14.78
CA LYS A 149 21.39 -2.78 14.52
C LYS A 149 22.39 -2.90 13.37
N TRP A 150 22.10 -2.28 12.23
CA TRP A 150 22.84 -2.51 10.99
C TRP A 150 23.95 -1.50 10.73
N LEU A 151 23.88 -0.32 11.36
CA LEU A 151 24.86 0.75 11.24
C LEU A 151 25.21 1.38 12.61
N PRO A 152 25.71 0.58 13.59
CA PRO A 152 25.91 1.03 14.97
C PRO A 152 26.93 2.17 15.13
N GLY A 153 27.86 2.34 14.19
CA GLY A 153 28.89 3.38 14.21
C GLY A 153 28.40 4.79 13.86
N HIS A 154 27.12 4.96 13.51
CA HIS A 154 26.56 6.26 13.13
C HIS A 154 25.31 6.57 13.95
N PRO A 155 25.28 7.71 14.69
CA PRO A 155 24.11 8.06 15.49
C PRO A 155 22.84 8.23 14.65
N VAL A 156 21.71 7.80 15.21
CA VAL A 156 20.37 8.02 14.65
C VAL A 156 19.51 8.72 15.69
N MET A 157 18.69 9.69 15.26
CA MET A 157 17.86 10.48 16.16
C MET A 157 16.42 10.56 15.67
N ARG A 158 15.49 10.14 16.54
CA ARG A 158 14.06 10.33 16.34
C ARG A 158 13.66 11.77 16.65
N PHE A 159 13.37 12.56 15.63
CA PHE A 159 12.88 13.93 15.77
C PHE A 159 11.36 13.93 16.01
N HIS A 160 10.96 13.77 17.26
CA HIS A 160 9.57 13.73 17.71
C HIS A 160 9.46 14.25 19.14
N GLY A 161 8.24 14.42 19.67
CA GLY A 161 8.01 14.77 21.08
C GLY A 161 7.19 16.05 21.25
N SER A 162 7.47 16.81 22.31
CA SER A 162 6.93 18.16 22.52
C SER A 162 7.73 19.21 21.73
N ALA A 163 7.17 20.41 21.55
CA ALA A 163 7.87 21.48 20.85
C ALA A 163 9.19 21.86 21.54
N LYS A 164 9.21 21.86 22.89
CA LYS A 164 10.41 22.16 23.69
C LYS A 164 11.51 21.12 23.51
N GLU A 165 11.15 19.84 23.51
CA GLU A 165 12.11 18.75 23.26
C GLU A 165 12.71 18.86 21.86
N ARG A 166 11.89 19.17 20.85
CA ARG A 166 12.38 19.37 19.48
C ARG A 166 13.28 20.59 19.34
N ASP A 167 12.98 21.69 20.03
CA ASP A 167 13.86 22.86 20.07
C ASP A 167 15.21 22.49 20.70
N ALA A 168 15.21 21.75 21.82
CA ALA A 168 16.44 21.24 22.44
C ALA A 168 17.25 20.30 21.51
N MET A 169 16.58 19.46 20.71
CA MET A 169 17.25 18.62 19.70
C MET A 169 17.96 19.46 18.62
N ILE A 170 17.31 20.53 18.12
CA ILE A 170 17.88 21.43 17.12
C ILE A 170 19.07 22.21 17.70
N ASP A 171 18.95 22.69 18.92
CA ASP A 171 20.00 23.52 19.52
C ASP A 171 21.22 22.70 19.98
N GLY A 172 21.03 21.43 20.31
CA GLY A 172 22.09 20.50 20.71
C GLY A 172 22.55 19.56 19.56
N PRO A 173 22.12 18.30 19.55
CA PRO A 173 22.69 17.25 18.68
C PRO A 173 22.44 17.48 17.18
N LEU A 174 21.37 18.18 16.80
CA LEU A 174 21.04 18.49 15.40
C LEU A 174 21.44 19.92 14.99
N ASN A 175 22.35 20.54 15.74
CA ASN A 175 22.78 21.90 15.45
C ASN A 175 23.50 21.97 14.09
N ALA A 176 23.10 22.94 13.26
CA ALA A 176 23.63 23.13 11.91
C ALA A 176 25.16 23.31 11.86
N LYS A 177 25.78 23.75 12.95
CA LYS A 177 27.25 23.87 13.04
C LYS A 177 27.95 22.51 12.96
N PHE A 178 27.34 21.46 13.47
CA PHE A 178 27.90 20.11 13.49
C PHE A 178 27.51 19.27 12.28
N ARG A 179 26.76 19.83 11.32
CA ARG A 179 26.21 19.09 10.16
C ARG A 179 27.25 18.39 9.28
N LYS A 180 28.51 18.84 9.34
CA LYS A 180 29.62 18.27 8.56
C LYS A 180 30.38 17.18 9.32
N ASN A 181 30.09 16.96 10.61
CA ASN A 181 30.76 15.96 11.42
C ASN A 181 30.29 14.55 11.05
N ASP A 182 31.19 13.58 11.13
CA ASP A 182 30.87 12.18 10.88
C ASP A 182 29.84 11.62 11.87
N ASP A 183 29.82 12.16 13.09
CA ASP A 183 28.89 11.79 14.16
C ASP A 183 27.54 12.52 14.07
N PHE A 184 27.31 13.35 13.03
CA PHE A 184 26.04 14.05 12.89
C PHE A 184 24.89 13.04 12.72
N PRO A 185 23.84 13.08 13.57
CA PRO A 185 22.82 12.05 13.58
C PRO A 185 22.00 11.99 12.29
N ILE A 186 21.63 10.77 11.90
CA ILE A 186 20.62 10.53 10.87
C ILE A 186 19.25 10.87 11.46
N VAL A 187 18.50 11.76 10.82
CA VAL A 187 17.22 12.27 11.35
C VAL A 187 16.07 11.39 10.90
N VAL A 188 15.28 10.88 11.83
CA VAL A 188 14.06 10.08 11.55
C VAL A 188 12.85 10.82 12.11
N THR A 189 11.87 11.16 11.25
CA THR A 189 10.70 11.97 11.64
C THR A 189 9.40 11.47 11.02
N SER A 190 8.25 11.89 11.59
CA SER A 190 6.93 11.58 11.05
C SER A 190 6.47 12.61 10.03
N TYR A 191 5.51 12.27 9.18
CA TYR A 191 4.90 13.24 8.25
C TYR A 191 4.25 14.42 8.98
N GLU A 192 3.59 14.16 10.10
CA GLU A 192 2.88 15.17 10.88
C GLU A 192 3.86 16.19 11.47
N VAL A 193 5.03 15.72 11.95
CA VAL A 193 6.12 16.58 12.41
C VAL A 193 6.79 17.29 11.24
N ALA A 194 6.99 16.63 10.10
CA ALA A 194 7.57 17.25 8.91
C ALA A 194 6.73 18.44 8.39
N ILE A 195 5.40 18.35 8.46
CA ILE A 195 4.50 19.47 8.14
C ILE A 195 4.57 20.55 9.23
N ARG A 196 4.41 20.17 10.51
CA ARG A 196 4.30 21.13 11.62
C ARG A 196 5.58 21.93 11.85
N ASP A 197 6.73 21.26 11.71
CA ASP A 197 8.04 21.79 12.07
C ASP A 197 8.98 21.92 10.87
N GLU A 198 8.41 22.10 9.68
CA GLU A 198 9.13 22.41 8.43
C GLU A 198 10.22 23.48 8.65
N LYS A 199 9.88 24.57 9.35
CA LYS A 199 10.82 25.66 9.65
C LYS A 199 12.00 25.23 10.53
N ARG A 200 11.77 24.34 11.50
CA ARG A 200 12.83 23.82 12.38
C ARG A 200 13.74 22.86 11.62
N LEU A 201 13.17 21.97 10.82
CA LEU A 201 13.92 21.04 9.99
C LEU A 201 14.81 21.78 8.97
N ASN A 202 14.33 22.90 8.43
CA ASN A 202 15.13 23.76 7.55
C ASN A 202 16.26 24.52 8.27
N LYS A 203 16.24 24.65 9.60
CA LYS A 203 17.37 25.23 10.36
C LYS A 203 18.60 24.33 10.36
N ILE A 204 18.42 23.00 10.25
CA ILE A 204 19.53 22.03 10.23
C ILE A 204 20.42 22.25 8.99
N GLY A 205 19.80 22.63 7.86
CA GLY A 205 20.49 22.98 6.63
C GLY A 205 19.91 22.24 5.42
N GLU A 206 20.70 22.21 4.34
CA GLU A 206 20.39 21.42 3.15
C GLU A 206 20.74 19.95 3.39
N TYR A 207 19.75 19.07 3.20
CA TYR A 207 19.92 17.63 3.31
C TYR A 207 20.54 17.04 2.06
N THR A 208 21.53 16.17 2.22
CA THR A 208 22.08 15.41 1.10
C THR A 208 21.01 14.48 0.51
N TYR A 209 20.21 13.87 1.39
CA TYR A 209 19.21 12.89 1.01
C TYR A 209 17.95 13.02 1.87
N LEU A 210 16.80 13.16 1.21
CA LEU A 210 15.47 13.08 1.81
C LEU A 210 14.80 11.77 1.36
N VAL A 211 14.68 10.82 2.28
CA VAL A 211 13.98 9.55 2.04
C VAL A 211 12.57 9.66 2.58
N VAL A 212 11.58 9.32 1.78
CA VAL A 212 10.18 9.23 2.22
C VAL A 212 9.72 7.79 2.10
N ASP A 213 9.40 7.20 3.24
CA ASP A 213 8.81 5.86 3.32
C ASP A 213 7.32 5.90 2.95
N GLU A 214 6.70 4.76 2.64
CA GLU A 214 5.27 4.61 2.29
C GLU A 214 4.74 5.75 1.38
N GLY A 215 5.43 5.96 0.26
CA GLY A 215 5.21 7.04 -0.71
C GLY A 215 3.79 7.10 -1.27
N GLN A 216 2.99 6.03 -1.14
CA GLN A 216 1.55 6.06 -1.42
C GLN A 216 0.74 6.99 -0.50
N ARG A 217 1.35 7.66 0.49
CA ARG A 217 0.74 8.81 1.17
C ARG A 217 0.80 10.11 0.35
N LEU A 218 1.63 10.17 -0.68
CA LEU A 218 1.87 11.34 -1.54
C LEU A 218 1.05 11.32 -2.85
N LYS A 219 -0.11 10.65 -2.88
CA LYS A 219 -0.88 10.47 -4.13
C LYS A 219 -1.45 11.76 -4.70
N ASN A 220 -1.76 12.70 -3.83
CA ASN A 220 -2.43 13.93 -4.21
C ASN A 220 -1.42 15.08 -4.28
N HIS A 221 -1.03 15.52 -5.49
CA HIS A 221 -0.12 16.67 -5.70
C HIS A 221 -0.52 17.94 -4.95
N ARG A 222 -1.82 18.13 -4.64
CA ARG A 222 -2.34 19.31 -3.94
C ARG A 222 -2.29 19.18 -2.42
N CYS A 223 -1.76 18.10 -1.87
CA CYS A 223 -1.73 17.93 -0.43
C CYS A 223 -0.70 18.85 0.25
N THR A 224 -1.03 19.26 1.47
CA THR A 224 -0.14 20.04 2.34
C THR A 224 1.17 19.31 2.60
N LEU A 225 1.12 17.97 2.68
CA LEU A 225 2.29 17.13 2.91
C LEU A 225 3.35 17.29 1.81
N ILE A 226 3.00 17.12 0.54
CA ILE A 226 3.93 17.30 -0.59
C ILE A 226 4.49 18.73 -0.59
N SER A 227 3.62 19.71 -0.33
CA SER A 227 4.01 21.12 -0.30
C SER A 227 5.06 21.41 0.78
N SER A 228 4.88 20.86 1.98
CA SER A 228 5.87 21.01 3.07
C SER A 228 7.14 20.21 2.80
N LEU A 229 7.05 18.98 2.29
CA LEU A 229 8.23 18.17 1.98
C LEU A 229 9.09 18.79 0.86
N LYS A 230 8.47 19.41 -0.16
CA LYS A 230 9.20 20.14 -1.20
C LYS A 230 9.93 21.38 -0.69
N ARG A 231 9.47 21.97 0.41
CA ARG A 231 10.13 23.13 1.05
C ARG A 231 11.30 22.72 1.92
N ILE A 232 11.43 21.44 2.28
CA ILE A 232 12.64 20.91 2.91
C ILE A 232 13.74 20.86 1.85
N ARG A 233 14.83 21.61 2.06
CA ARG A 233 15.91 21.70 1.08
C ARG A 233 16.70 20.39 1.05
N SER A 234 16.66 19.69 -0.09
CA SER A 234 17.37 18.43 -0.29
C SER A 234 18.01 18.34 -1.67
N SER A 235 19.23 17.82 -1.75
CA SER A 235 19.93 17.61 -3.03
C SER A 235 19.39 16.38 -3.77
N ASN A 236 19.15 15.25 -3.07
CA ASN A 236 18.55 14.03 -3.63
C ASN A 236 17.31 13.61 -2.82
N ARG A 237 16.35 12.98 -3.51
CA ARG A 237 15.13 12.42 -2.93
C ARG A 237 14.95 10.94 -3.30
N LEU A 238 14.42 10.15 -2.38
CA LEU A 238 14.02 8.76 -2.63
C LEU A 238 12.64 8.53 -2.07
N LEU A 239 11.76 7.96 -2.89
CA LEU A 239 10.48 7.44 -2.45
C LEU A 239 10.56 5.94 -2.29
N LEU A 240 10.09 5.42 -1.17
CA LEU A 240 9.90 4.00 -0.95
C LEU A 240 8.41 3.70 -1.05
N SER A 241 8.02 2.72 -1.86
CA SER A 241 6.63 2.25 -1.92
C SER A 241 6.59 0.73 -1.90
N GLY A 242 5.65 0.15 -1.16
CA GLY A 242 5.35 -1.28 -1.23
C GLY A 242 4.26 -1.61 -2.25
N THR A 243 3.43 -0.63 -2.62
CA THR A 243 2.31 -0.82 -3.55
C THR A 243 2.70 -0.35 -4.95
N PRO A 244 2.22 -1.02 -6.01
CA PRO A 244 2.36 -0.50 -7.36
C PRO A 244 1.77 0.90 -7.45
N ILE A 245 2.41 1.72 -8.27
CA ILE A 245 1.91 3.06 -8.57
C ILE A 245 0.61 2.87 -9.35
N GLN A 246 -0.48 3.37 -8.78
CA GLN A 246 -1.81 3.17 -9.33
C GLN A 246 -1.93 3.87 -10.69
N ASN A 247 -2.79 3.34 -11.56
CA ASN A 247 -3.02 3.80 -12.94
C ASN A 247 -3.60 5.22 -13.07
N ASN A 248 -3.63 6.00 -11.98
CA ASN A 248 -3.95 7.40 -12.06
C ASN A 248 -2.68 8.17 -12.45
N LEU A 249 -2.63 8.65 -13.69
CA LEU A 249 -1.52 9.46 -14.20
C LEU A 249 -1.26 10.70 -13.34
N ASP A 250 -2.28 11.25 -12.69
CA ASP A 250 -2.12 12.37 -11.76
C ASP A 250 -1.33 11.94 -10.51
N GLU A 251 -1.53 10.73 -10.00
CA GLU A 251 -0.78 10.18 -8.86
C GLU A 251 0.66 9.91 -9.27
N LEU A 252 0.87 9.24 -10.40
CA LEU A 252 2.20 8.97 -10.93
C LEU A 252 2.98 10.27 -11.18
N TRP A 253 2.35 11.26 -11.81
CA TRP A 253 2.94 12.59 -11.97
C TRP A 253 3.24 13.23 -10.63
N SER A 254 2.34 13.15 -9.65
CA SER A 254 2.56 13.71 -8.30
C SER A 254 3.83 13.15 -7.66
N LEU A 255 4.06 11.83 -7.79
CA LEU A 255 5.27 11.16 -7.28
C LEU A 255 6.52 11.57 -8.05
N LEU A 256 6.45 11.59 -9.38
CA LEU A 256 7.58 11.96 -10.24
C LEU A 256 7.98 13.42 -10.10
N ASN A 257 7.01 14.33 -10.04
CA ASN A 257 7.21 15.74 -9.78
C ASN A 257 7.75 15.98 -8.36
N PHE A 258 7.42 15.14 -7.39
CA PHE A 258 8.07 15.22 -6.08
C PHE A 258 9.55 14.82 -6.16
N VAL A 259 9.87 13.73 -6.85
CA VAL A 259 11.23 13.20 -6.99
C VAL A 259 12.09 14.17 -7.80
N ASN A 260 11.65 14.50 -9.03
CA ASN A 260 12.33 15.34 -10.01
C ASN A 260 11.44 16.51 -10.47
N PRO A 261 11.27 17.58 -9.66
CA PRO A 261 10.36 18.69 -9.95
C PRO A 261 10.79 19.53 -11.15
N THR A 262 12.08 19.52 -11.51
CA THR A 262 12.62 20.26 -12.67
C THR A 262 12.27 19.63 -14.01
N ILE A 263 12.10 18.30 -14.03
CA ILE A 263 11.77 17.54 -15.24
C ILE A 263 10.26 17.49 -15.46
N PHE A 264 9.49 17.43 -14.37
CA PHE A 264 8.05 17.19 -14.40
C PHE A 264 7.26 18.37 -13.80
N ASP A 265 7.43 19.58 -14.29
CA ASP A 265 6.85 20.80 -13.71
C ASP A 265 5.37 21.05 -14.07
N ASP A 266 4.94 20.67 -15.29
CA ASP A 266 3.57 20.86 -15.78
C ASP A 266 2.83 19.54 -16.00
N LEU A 267 1.75 19.35 -15.24
CA LEU A 267 0.84 18.21 -15.39
C LEU A 267 0.17 18.18 -16.77
N ASN A 268 -0.12 19.33 -17.38
CA ASN A 268 -0.79 19.38 -18.69
C ASN A 268 0.15 18.93 -19.81
N ILE A 269 1.43 19.29 -19.73
CA ILE A 269 2.45 18.83 -20.68
C ILE A 269 2.60 17.32 -20.53
N PHE A 270 2.73 16.84 -19.29
CA PHE A 270 2.77 15.42 -18.99
C PHE A 270 1.54 14.69 -19.55
N GLN A 271 0.31 15.14 -19.26
CA GLN A 271 -0.92 14.56 -19.81
C GLN A 271 -0.99 14.64 -21.35
N SER A 272 -0.39 15.67 -21.96
CA SER A 272 -0.34 15.82 -23.43
C SER A 272 0.59 14.83 -24.10
N TRP A 273 1.71 14.44 -23.46
CA TRP A 273 2.58 13.35 -23.93
C TRP A 273 1.82 12.04 -24.08
N PHE A 274 0.74 11.88 -23.31
CA PHE A 274 -0.10 10.69 -23.34
C PHE A 274 -1.43 10.87 -24.09
N GLY A 275 -1.65 12.01 -24.77
CA GLY A 275 -2.77 12.19 -25.70
C GLY A 275 -4.19 12.23 -25.09
N PHE A 276 -4.33 12.37 -23.76
CA PHE A 276 -5.64 12.27 -23.07
C PHE A 276 -6.59 13.44 -23.31
N ARG A 277 -6.14 14.52 -23.95
CA ARG A 277 -6.95 15.73 -24.16
C ARG A 277 -8.20 15.51 -25.02
N ASN A 278 -8.32 14.37 -25.71
CA ASN A 278 -9.43 14.06 -26.62
C ASN A 278 -10.35 12.91 -26.17
N ILE A 279 -10.12 12.26 -25.01
CA ILE A 279 -10.92 11.09 -24.59
C ILE A 279 -12.26 11.48 -23.92
N GLY A 280 -12.43 12.75 -23.53
CA GLY A 280 -13.65 13.25 -22.88
C GLY A 280 -14.73 13.80 -23.82
N GLN A 281 -14.45 14.00 -25.11
CA GLN A 281 -15.49 14.34 -26.07
C GLN A 281 -16.12 13.06 -26.57
N LYS A 282 -17.28 12.72 -26.02
CA LYS A 282 -18.19 11.75 -26.64
C LYS A 282 -18.50 12.23 -28.06
N THR A 283 -17.75 11.80 -29.05
CA THR A 283 -18.22 11.80 -30.44
C THR A 283 -19.41 10.86 -30.48
N GLN A 284 -20.60 11.43 -30.65
CA GLN A 284 -21.79 10.65 -30.92
C GLN A 284 -21.55 9.88 -32.23
N GLY A 285 -21.21 8.58 -32.13
CA GLY A 285 -21.05 7.70 -33.29
C GLY A 285 -19.82 6.79 -33.32
N ALA A 286 -19.20 6.42 -32.19
CA ALA A 286 -18.07 5.47 -32.21
C ALA A 286 -18.54 4.05 -32.57
N THR A 287 -17.97 3.50 -33.65
CA THR A 287 -18.06 2.08 -34.02
C THR A 287 -17.08 1.25 -33.19
N THR A 288 -17.31 -0.06 -33.07
CA THR A 288 -16.46 -1.04 -32.36
C THR A 288 -14.98 -0.99 -32.73
N GLU A 289 -14.63 -0.58 -33.96
CA GLU A 289 -13.23 -0.41 -34.39
C GLU A 289 -12.53 0.81 -33.79
N GLU A 290 -13.25 1.91 -33.53
CA GLU A 290 -12.65 3.12 -32.94
C GLU A 290 -12.31 2.91 -31.46
N ASP A 291 -13.14 2.15 -30.73
CA ASP A 291 -12.90 1.78 -29.34
C ASP A 291 -11.69 0.84 -29.20
N ILE A 292 -11.55 -0.15 -30.10
CA ILE A 292 -10.38 -1.05 -30.16
C ILE A 292 -9.10 -0.25 -30.46
N LEU A 293 -9.15 0.68 -31.43
CA LEU A 293 -8.03 1.59 -31.75
C LEU A 293 -7.69 2.58 -30.63
N MET A 294 -8.64 2.90 -29.74
CA MET A 294 -8.37 3.71 -28.54
C MET A 294 -7.71 2.88 -27.44
N GLU A 295 -8.10 1.61 -27.26
CA GLU A 295 -7.45 0.71 -26.31
C GLU A 295 -6.01 0.35 -26.71
N GLU A 296 -5.75 0.04 -27.98
CA GLU A 296 -4.39 -0.20 -28.47
C GLU A 296 -3.48 1.03 -28.29
N ARG A 297 -4.01 2.24 -28.53
CA ARG A 297 -3.27 3.49 -28.29
C ARG A 297 -2.99 3.71 -26.81
N LYS A 298 -3.92 3.38 -25.90
CA LYS A 298 -3.67 3.42 -24.46
C LYS A 298 -2.54 2.46 -24.07
N HIS A 299 -2.56 1.22 -24.58
CA HIS A 299 -1.54 0.22 -24.29
C HIS A 299 -0.15 0.65 -24.76
N GLN A 300 -0.01 1.13 -26.00
CA GLN A 300 1.27 1.64 -26.53
C GLN A 300 1.79 2.85 -25.74
N THR A 301 0.89 3.70 -25.27
CA THR A 301 1.23 4.88 -24.47
C THR A 301 1.72 4.50 -23.07
N VAL A 302 1.11 3.48 -22.45
CA VAL A 302 1.54 2.93 -21.14
C VAL A 302 2.92 2.27 -21.24
N SER A 303 3.20 1.52 -22.31
CA SER A 303 4.53 0.89 -22.49
C SER A 303 5.64 1.93 -22.67
N LYS A 304 5.41 3.02 -23.44
CA LYS A 304 6.37 4.14 -23.57
C LYS A 304 6.63 4.83 -22.24
N LEU A 305 5.59 5.00 -21.42
CA LEU A 305 5.74 5.55 -20.07
C LEU A 305 6.66 4.67 -19.22
N HIS A 306 6.49 3.36 -19.25
CA HIS A 306 7.38 2.45 -18.51
C HIS A 306 8.83 2.50 -18.99
N GLU A 307 9.08 2.64 -20.30
CA GLU A 307 10.46 2.79 -20.83
C GLU A 307 11.17 4.05 -20.33
N ILE A 308 10.42 5.16 -20.26
CA ILE A 308 10.91 6.46 -19.77
C ILE A 308 11.13 6.42 -18.25
N LEU A 309 10.28 5.72 -17.51
CA LEU A 309 10.34 5.64 -16.05
C LEU A 309 11.32 4.60 -15.53
N ARG A 310 11.71 3.63 -16.37
CA ARG A 310 12.62 2.53 -16.03
C ARG A 310 13.92 2.95 -15.31
N PRO A 311 14.58 4.07 -15.65
CA PRO A 311 15.78 4.51 -14.92
C PRO A 311 15.46 4.99 -13.50
N PHE A 312 14.27 5.56 -13.29
CA PHE A 312 13.86 6.24 -12.05
C PHE A 312 13.02 5.36 -11.12
N LEU A 313 12.56 4.21 -11.59
CA LEU A 313 11.72 3.29 -10.84
C LEU A 313 12.31 1.88 -10.84
N LEU A 314 12.61 1.36 -9.65
CA LEU A 314 12.99 -0.04 -9.45
C LEU A 314 11.86 -0.77 -8.74
N ARG A 315 11.35 -1.84 -9.37
CA ARG A 315 10.30 -2.70 -8.82
C ARG A 315 10.63 -4.16 -9.08
N ARG A 316 10.45 -4.98 -8.05
CA ARG A 316 10.62 -6.44 -8.04
C ARG A 316 9.55 -7.07 -7.15
N ILE A 317 9.10 -8.26 -7.50
CA ILE A 317 8.16 -9.07 -6.72
C ILE A 317 8.90 -10.20 -6.00
N LYS A 318 8.38 -10.70 -4.88
CA LYS A 318 9.03 -11.73 -4.04
C LYS A 318 9.38 -12.99 -4.83
N THR A 319 8.46 -13.44 -5.69
CA THR A 319 8.63 -14.61 -6.55
C THR A 319 9.78 -14.47 -7.53
N ASP A 320 10.20 -13.26 -7.89
CA ASP A 320 11.29 -13.03 -8.83
C ASP A 320 12.68 -13.09 -8.16
N VAL A 321 12.74 -12.94 -6.82
CA VAL A 321 13.99 -12.67 -6.10
C VAL A 321 14.24 -13.54 -4.88
N LEU A 322 13.23 -14.24 -4.38
CA LEU A 322 13.33 -15.11 -3.22
C LEU A 322 12.84 -16.51 -3.58
N ASP A 323 13.78 -17.41 -3.87
CA ASP A 323 13.48 -18.83 -4.03
C ASP A 323 13.20 -19.52 -2.67
N ASP A 324 13.74 -18.96 -1.58
CA ASP A 324 13.71 -19.58 -0.23
C ASP A 324 12.50 -19.19 0.64
N LEU A 325 11.59 -18.32 0.17
CA LEU A 325 10.48 -17.88 1.01
C LEU A 325 9.36 -18.94 1.01
N PRO A 326 8.87 -19.40 2.18
CA PRO A 326 7.79 -20.37 2.21
C PRO A 326 6.55 -19.88 1.43
N PRO A 327 5.80 -20.81 0.82
CA PRO A 327 4.63 -20.46 0.02
C PRO A 327 3.56 -19.79 0.87
N LYS A 328 2.77 -18.94 0.23
CA LYS A 328 1.56 -18.35 0.81
C LYS A 328 0.36 -18.79 -0.01
N LYS A 329 -0.71 -19.24 0.65
CA LYS A 329 -2.00 -19.50 0.01
C LYS A 329 -3.08 -18.65 0.66
N GLU A 330 -3.89 -17.98 -0.18
CA GLU A 330 -5.06 -17.22 0.27
C GLU A 330 -6.30 -18.06 0.00
N ILE A 331 -7.23 -18.13 0.96
CA ILE A 331 -8.45 -18.93 0.88
C ILE A 331 -9.59 -17.99 1.27
N ILE A 332 -10.53 -17.80 0.36
CA ILE A 332 -11.81 -17.19 0.68
C ILE A 332 -12.65 -18.26 1.36
N VAL A 333 -13.21 -17.96 2.53
CA VAL A 333 -14.11 -18.86 3.24
C VAL A 333 -15.45 -18.16 3.42
N TYR A 334 -16.50 -18.80 2.92
CA TYR A 334 -17.85 -18.27 2.94
C TYR A 334 -18.58 -18.65 4.22
N ALA A 335 -19.25 -17.67 4.82
CA ALA A 335 -20.10 -17.85 5.99
C ALA A 335 -21.55 -17.48 5.66
N GLY A 336 -22.51 -18.26 6.17
CA GLY A 336 -23.92 -17.89 6.12
C GLY A 336 -24.29 -16.87 7.19
N MET A 337 -25.41 -16.17 7.00
CA MET A 337 -25.97 -15.32 8.06
C MET A 337 -26.70 -16.16 9.11
N SER A 338 -26.61 -15.75 10.37
CA SER A 338 -27.47 -16.28 11.43
C SER A 338 -28.92 -15.78 11.25
N LYS A 339 -29.88 -16.42 11.92
CA LYS A 339 -31.28 -15.95 11.93
C LYS A 339 -31.42 -14.52 12.45
N LEU A 340 -30.57 -14.14 13.41
CA LEU A 340 -30.55 -12.78 13.95
C LEU A 340 -30.01 -11.78 12.91
N GLN A 341 -28.93 -12.15 12.21
CA GLN A 341 -28.37 -11.34 11.14
C GLN A 341 -29.37 -11.15 9.99
N ASP A 342 -30.07 -12.19 9.56
CA ASP A 342 -31.12 -12.07 8.52
C ASP A 342 -32.25 -11.15 8.96
N GLY A 343 -32.72 -11.29 10.21
CA GLY A 343 -33.72 -10.39 10.80
C GLY A 343 -33.26 -8.93 10.81
N TYR A 344 -32.03 -8.67 11.25
CA TYR A 344 -31.46 -7.32 11.27
C TYR A 344 -31.25 -6.75 9.87
N SER A 345 -30.84 -7.59 8.90
CA SER A 345 -30.68 -7.20 7.49
C SER A 345 -32.00 -6.62 6.94
N LYS A 346 -33.10 -7.36 7.12
CA LYS A 346 -34.45 -6.92 6.74
C LYS A 346 -34.86 -5.62 7.43
N MET A 347 -34.56 -5.47 8.72
CA MET A 347 -34.84 -4.25 9.47
C MET A 347 -34.00 -3.05 9.02
N ILE A 348 -32.76 -3.27 8.56
CA ILE A 348 -31.89 -2.23 7.98
C ILE A 348 -32.48 -1.74 6.65
N ASP A 349 -32.93 -2.65 5.80
CA ASP A 349 -33.53 -2.32 4.51
C ASP A 349 -34.83 -1.52 4.67
N GLN A 350 -35.64 -1.88 5.66
CA GLN A 350 -36.85 -1.16 6.04
C GLN A 350 -36.57 0.15 6.80
N GLY A 351 -35.34 0.33 7.30
CA GLY A 351 -34.95 1.52 8.06
C GLY A 351 -35.47 1.54 9.51
N ILE A 352 -35.97 0.43 10.06
CA ILE A 352 -36.59 0.38 11.40
C ILE A 352 -35.65 -0.15 12.50
N LEU A 353 -34.46 -0.64 12.15
CA LEU A 353 -33.56 -1.32 13.09
C LEU A 353 -33.31 -0.52 14.38
N ARG A 354 -33.01 0.77 14.27
CA ARG A 354 -32.74 1.62 15.44
C ARG A 354 -33.93 1.64 16.42
N ASP A 355 -35.15 1.82 15.93
CA ASP A 355 -36.32 1.95 16.79
C ASP A 355 -36.62 0.62 17.50
N VAL A 356 -36.43 -0.50 16.80
CA VAL A 356 -36.55 -1.85 17.38
C VAL A 356 -35.52 -2.08 18.48
N LEU A 357 -34.24 -1.74 18.24
CA LEU A 357 -33.18 -1.89 19.24
C LEU A 357 -33.40 -1.03 20.49
N LEU A 358 -33.90 0.20 20.31
CA LEU A 358 -34.25 1.07 21.43
C LEU A 358 -35.41 0.52 22.26
N ASN A 359 -36.43 -0.03 21.61
CA ASN A 359 -37.54 -0.71 22.30
C ASN A 359 -37.08 -1.97 23.05
N GLN A 360 -35.98 -2.60 22.63
CA GLN A 360 -35.34 -3.71 23.32
C GLN A 360 -34.38 -3.28 24.45
N GLY A 361 -34.27 -1.97 24.73
CA GLY A 361 -33.42 -1.43 25.79
C GLY A 361 -31.94 -1.26 25.41
N ILE A 362 -31.59 -1.38 24.13
CA ILE A 362 -30.21 -1.22 23.65
C ILE A 362 -29.94 0.26 23.37
N GLU A 363 -29.50 0.99 24.39
CA GLU A 363 -29.31 2.45 24.30
C GLU A 363 -28.23 2.89 23.31
N ALA A 364 -27.23 2.03 23.05
CA ALA A 364 -26.18 2.29 22.06
C ALA A 364 -26.75 2.60 20.66
N ALA A 365 -27.93 2.06 20.35
CA ALA A 365 -28.63 2.29 19.08
C ALA A 365 -29.06 3.75 18.85
N ARG A 366 -29.09 4.63 19.89
CA ARG A 366 -29.44 6.05 19.72
C ARG A 366 -28.53 6.78 18.74
N THR A 367 -27.26 6.36 18.66
CA THR A 367 -26.25 6.93 17.76
C THR A 367 -26.25 6.29 16.37
N LEU A 368 -27.06 5.24 16.16
CA LEU A 368 -27.16 4.55 14.89
C LEU A 368 -27.80 5.46 13.84
N SER A 369 -27.07 5.68 12.74
CA SER A 369 -27.63 6.33 11.56
C SER A 369 -28.42 5.33 10.73
N GLN A 370 -29.71 5.62 10.48
CA GLN A 370 -30.55 4.81 9.60
C GLN A 370 -30.30 5.10 8.10
N THR A 371 -29.66 6.24 7.76
CA THR A 371 -29.41 6.62 6.36
C THR A 371 -28.23 5.86 5.76
N ASN A 372 -27.25 5.45 6.57
CA ASN A 372 -26.08 4.71 6.11
C ASN A 372 -26.30 3.20 6.13
N LYS A 373 -27.25 2.73 5.30
CA LYS A 373 -27.62 1.31 5.22
C LYS A 373 -26.43 0.39 4.94
N GLN A 374 -25.54 0.79 4.05
CA GLN A 374 -24.36 -0.01 3.69
C GLN A 374 -23.43 -0.25 4.90
N MET A 375 -23.17 0.78 5.70
CA MET A 375 -22.36 0.60 6.92
C MET A 375 -23.07 -0.29 7.95
N ASN A 376 -24.39 -0.18 8.07
CA ASN A 376 -25.15 -1.05 8.97
C ASN A 376 -25.13 -2.50 8.51
N HIS A 377 -25.30 -2.75 7.21
CA HIS A 377 -25.13 -4.09 6.63
C HIS A 377 -23.75 -4.67 6.92
N ARG A 378 -22.68 -3.87 6.80
CA ARG A 378 -21.32 -4.31 7.17
C ARG A 378 -21.19 -4.69 8.65
N LYS A 379 -21.73 -3.85 9.56
CA LYS A 379 -21.74 -4.15 11.00
C LYS A 379 -22.50 -5.44 11.29
N ASN A 380 -23.65 -5.63 10.64
CA ASN A 380 -24.49 -6.81 10.81
C ASN A 380 -23.79 -8.09 10.32
N CYS A 381 -23.14 -8.06 9.15
CA CYS A 381 -22.36 -9.18 8.61
C CYS A 381 -21.20 -9.57 9.53
N ASN A 382 -20.55 -8.58 10.14
CA ASN A 382 -19.50 -8.81 11.11
C ASN A 382 -20.04 -9.45 12.40
N HIS A 383 -20.89 -8.72 13.14
CA HIS A 383 -21.54 -9.24 14.34
C HIS A 383 -22.75 -8.38 14.78
N PRO A 384 -23.91 -8.96 15.11
CA PRO A 384 -25.08 -8.20 15.57
C PRO A 384 -24.83 -7.32 16.80
N PHE A 385 -23.98 -7.75 17.75
CA PHE A 385 -23.70 -6.97 18.97
C PHE A 385 -22.88 -5.69 18.70
N MET A 386 -22.43 -5.45 17.47
CA MET A 386 -21.86 -4.16 17.07
C MET A 386 -22.87 -3.00 17.12
N PHE A 387 -24.17 -3.30 17.17
CA PHE A 387 -25.22 -2.31 17.40
C PHE A 387 -25.51 -2.05 18.88
N GLY A 388 -24.85 -2.81 19.76
CA GLY A 388 -25.07 -2.83 21.19
C GLY A 388 -25.47 -4.23 21.65
N GLU A 389 -25.05 -4.57 22.85
CA GLU A 389 -25.30 -5.86 23.46
C GLU A 389 -26.54 -5.78 24.35
N PRO A 390 -27.51 -6.70 24.20
CA PRO A 390 -28.65 -6.74 25.10
C PRO A 390 -28.19 -7.05 26.53
N ILE A 391 -28.87 -6.47 27.52
CA ILE A 391 -28.65 -6.76 28.92
C ILE A 391 -29.57 -7.90 29.31
N ASP A 392 -29.04 -8.90 30.02
CA ASP A 392 -29.83 -9.97 30.60
C ASP A 392 -30.72 -9.41 31.73
N PRO A 393 -32.06 -9.48 31.61
CA PRO A 393 -32.97 -8.97 32.63
C PRO A 393 -32.81 -9.63 34.00
N ALA A 394 -32.29 -10.87 34.06
CA ALA A 394 -32.13 -11.61 35.30
C ALA A 394 -30.85 -11.25 36.06
N THR A 395 -29.74 -11.04 35.35
CA THR A 395 -28.43 -10.78 35.95
C THR A 395 -28.00 -9.32 35.91
N GLY A 396 -28.63 -8.50 35.06
CA GLY A 396 -28.22 -7.12 34.79
C GLY A 396 -26.87 -7.02 34.07
N ALA A 397 -26.29 -8.15 33.67
CA ALA A 397 -25.04 -8.22 32.93
C ALA A 397 -25.29 -8.22 31.42
N HIS A 398 -24.27 -7.88 30.66
CA HIS A 398 -24.26 -8.01 29.22
C HIS A 398 -24.45 -9.48 28.78
N MET A 399 -25.36 -9.74 27.83
CA MET A 399 -25.81 -11.10 27.46
C MET A 399 -24.69 -12.02 26.96
N GLY A 400 -23.67 -11.51 26.30
CA GLY A 400 -22.47 -12.22 25.87
C GLY A 400 -21.49 -12.50 27.00
N SER A 401 -21.48 -11.69 28.06
CA SER A 401 -20.77 -12.04 29.30
C SER A 401 -21.50 -13.14 30.09
N ALA A 402 -22.83 -13.05 30.19
CA ALA A 402 -23.66 -14.04 30.89
C ALA A 402 -23.81 -15.37 30.11
N HIS A 403 -23.90 -15.28 28.78
CA HIS A 403 -24.06 -16.40 27.86
C HIS A 403 -23.13 -16.28 26.65
N PRO A 404 -21.82 -16.59 26.82
CA PRO A 404 -20.82 -16.45 25.74
C PRO A 404 -21.11 -17.29 24.50
N GLN A 405 -21.87 -18.38 24.63
CA GLN A 405 -22.34 -19.20 23.51
C GLN A 405 -23.24 -18.41 22.54
N LEU A 406 -23.90 -17.35 23.01
CA LEU A 406 -24.69 -16.46 22.15
C LEU A 406 -23.81 -15.57 21.27
N LEU A 407 -22.61 -15.17 21.73
CA LEU A 407 -21.64 -14.45 20.89
C LEU A 407 -21.29 -15.29 19.66
N ILE A 408 -21.06 -16.58 19.85
CA ILE A 408 -20.71 -17.49 18.75
C ILE A 408 -21.92 -17.70 17.81
N ARG A 409 -23.11 -17.96 18.37
CA ARG A 409 -24.31 -18.28 17.58
C ARG A 409 -24.94 -17.08 16.88
N ALA A 410 -24.68 -15.85 17.36
CA ALA A 410 -25.27 -14.64 16.80
C ALA A 410 -24.69 -14.27 15.43
N SER A 411 -23.48 -14.70 15.09
CA SER A 411 -22.85 -14.41 13.79
C SER A 411 -22.31 -15.68 13.14
N GLY A 412 -22.64 -15.89 11.86
CA GLY A 412 -22.09 -17.04 11.13
C GLY A 412 -20.58 -16.98 10.95
N LYS A 413 -19.99 -15.77 10.83
CA LYS A 413 -18.53 -15.60 10.84
C LYS A 413 -17.91 -16.00 12.17
N PHE A 414 -18.55 -15.72 13.30
CA PHE A 414 -18.06 -16.16 14.62
C PHE A 414 -18.19 -17.67 14.80
N ALA A 415 -19.29 -18.28 14.36
CA ALA A 415 -19.44 -19.73 14.39
C ALA A 415 -18.35 -20.45 13.57
N LEU A 416 -17.98 -19.87 12.41
CA LEU A 416 -16.86 -20.36 11.61
C LEU A 416 -15.50 -20.10 12.28
N LEU A 417 -15.28 -18.88 12.76
CA LEU A 417 -14.05 -18.49 13.46
C LEU A 417 -13.78 -19.37 14.68
N ASP A 418 -14.83 -19.74 15.42
CA ASP A 418 -14.75 -20.61 16.59
C ASP A 418 -14.18 -21.99 16.25
N ARG A 419 -14.78 -22.65 15.24
CA ARG A 419 -14.28 -23.94 14.71
C ARG A 419 -12.84 -23.82 14.22
N MET A 420 -12.52 -22.77 13.47
CA MET A 420 -11.17 -22.55 12.91
C MET A 420 -10.12 -22.34 14.00
N LEU A 421 -10.40 -21.47 14.98
CA LEU A 421 -9.45 -21.17 16.04
C LEU A 421 -9.25 -22.35 17.00
N GLU A 422 -10.27 -23.14 17.29
CA GLU A 422 -10.11 -24.38 18.07
C GLU A 422 -9.14 -25.36 17.38
N ARG A 423 -9.27 -25.54 16.07
CA ARG A 423 -8.37 -26.37 15.25
C ARG A 423 -6.95 -25.80 15.23
N LEU A 424 -6.80 -24.52 14.91
CA LEU A 424 -5.49 -23.84 14.88
C LEU A 424 -4.78 -23.83 16.24
N TYR A 425 -5.55 -23.73 17.32
CA TYR A 425 -5.03 -23.82 18.68
C TYR A 425 -4.53 -25.23 18.99
N ARG A 426 -5.30 -26.27 18.63
CA ARG A 426 -4.87 -27.67 18.79
C ARG A 426 -3.59 -27.96 18.00
N ASP A 427 -3.49 -27.43 16.79
CA ASP A 427 -2.37 -27.64 15.86
C ASP A 427 -1.16 -26.73 16.14
N LYS A 428 -1.25 -25.88 17.19
CA LYS A 428 -0.16 -25.03 17.68
C LYS A 428 0.35 -24.01 16.66
N HIS A 429 -0.57 -23.45 15.87
CA HIS A 429 -0.34 -22.30 15.00
C HIS A 429 -0.48 -20.98 15.76
N GLN A 430 0.07 -19.90 15.19
CA GLN A 430 -0.11 -18.52 15.69
C GLN A 430 -0.87 -17.71 14.66
N VAL A 431 -1.87 -16.95 15.12
CA VAL A 431 -2.89 -16.36 14.24
C VAL A 431 -2.91 -14.84 14.37
N LEU A 432 -2.82 -14.15 13.24
CA LEU A 432 -3.11 -12.72 13.14
C LEU A 432 -4.56 -12.55 12.67
N ILE A 433 -5.36 -11.77 13.40
CA ILE A 433 -6.73 -11.43 12.98
C ILE A 433 -6.79 -9.94 12.68
N PHE A 434 -7.10 -9.61 11.42
CA PHE A 434 -7.27 -8.25 10.97
C PHE A 434 -8.74 -7.88 10.88
N SER A 435 -9.08 -6.69 11.39
CA SER A 435 -10.39 -6.09 11.18
C SER A 435 -10.33 -4.59 10.92
N GLN A 436 -11.25 -4.06 10.13
CA GLN A 436 -11.41 -2.62 9.92
C GLN A 436 -12.06 -1.91 11.11
N MET A 437 -12.98 -2.58 11.81
CA MET A 437 -13.79 -1.96 12.86
C MET A 437 -13.22 -2.29 14.24
N THR A 438 -12.75 -1.27 14.97
CA THR A 438 -12.21 -1.48 16.33
C THR A 438 -13.25 -2.00 17.32
N SER A 439 -14.54 -1.68 17.12
CA SER A 439 -15.61 -2.24 17.93
C SER A 439 -15.80 -3.74 17.72
N LEU A 440 -15.49 -4.27 16.53
CA LEU A 440 -15.48 -5.72 16.29
C LEU A 440 -14.32 -6.40 17.03
N LEU A 441 -13.16 -5.74 17.09
CA LEU A 441 -12.03 -6.26 17.88
C LEU A 441 -12.39 -6.43 19.35
N ASN A 442 -13.22 -5.55 19.93
CA ASN A 442 -13.74 -5.72 21.29
C ASN A 442 -14.60 -7.00 21.43
N VAL A 443 -15.49 -7.27 20.47
CA VAL A 443 -16.32 -8.49 20.50
C VAL A 443 -15.45 -9.75 20.37
N ILE A 444 -14.41 -9.71 19.53
CA ILE A 444 -13.44 -10.81 19.41
C ILE A 444 -12.65 -10.95 20.72
N GLU A 445 -12.29 -9.85 21.38
CA GLU A 445 -11.60 -9.82 22.67
C GLU A 445 -12.40 -10.56 23.76
N ASP A 446 -13.70 -10.24 23.89
CA ASP A 446 -14.61 -10.92 24.82
C ASP A 446 -14.71 -12.42 24.54
N TYR A 447 -14.75 -12.78 23.25
CA TYR A 447 -14.75 -14.18 22.81
C TYR A 447 -13.44 -14.91 23.16
N LEU A 448 -12.28 -14.28 22.97
CA LEU A 448 -10.97 -14.88 23.31
C LEU A 448 -10.80 -15.03 24.83
N LEU A 449 -11.29 -14.07 25.61
CA LEU A 449 -11.34 -14.16 27.08
C LEU A 449 -12.22 -15.33 27.54
N TYR A 450 -13.39 -15.52 26.91
CA TYR A 450 -14.25 -16.67 27.17
C TYR A 450 -13.55 -18.00 26.88
N ARG A 451 -12.86 -18.11 25.74
CA ARG A 451 -12.09 -19.31 25.37
C ARG A 451 -10.78 -19.48 26.15
N GLN A 452 -10.43 -18.52 27.02
CA GLN A 452 -9.20 -18.49 27.82
C GLN A 452 -7.92 -18.53 26.99
N TRP A 453 -7.95 -17.99 25.77
CA TRP A 453 -6.75 -17.87 24.94
C TRP A 453 -6.09 -16.51 25.13
N LYS A 454 -4.78 -16.51 25.36
CA LYS A 454 -4.02 -15.26 25.43
C LYS A 454 -3.92 -14.63 24.06
N TYR A 455 -3.98 -13.30 24.04
CA TYR A 455 -3.91 -12.52 22.82
C TYR A 455 -3.15 -11.21 23.03
N CYS A 456 -2.62 -10.68 21.94
CA CYS A 456 -2.09 -9.32 21.86
C CYS A 456 -3.05 -8.46 21.03
N ARG A 457 -3.04 -7.14 21.25
CA ARG A 457 -3.91 -6.21 20.50
C ARG A 457 -3.19 -4.92 20.17
N ILE A 458 -3.30 -4.51 18.90
CA ILE A 458 -2.89 -3.18 18.44
C ILE A 458 -4.00 -2.60 17.58
N ASP A 459 -4.45 -1.40 17.95
CA ASP A 459 -5.35 -0.60 17.14
C ASP A 459 -4.83 0.85 16.98
N GLY A 460 -5.68 1.74 16.49
CA GLY A 460 -5.32 3.13 16.22
C GLY A 460 -5.12 3.97 17.49
N SER A 461 -5.55 3.48 18.66
CA SER A 461 -5.44 4.17 19.94
C SER A 461 -4.21 3.74 20.74
N THR A 462 -3.58 2.61 20.40
CA THR A 462 -2.42 2.08 21.10
C THR A 462 -1.21 3.00 20.94
N ASN A 463 -0.63 3.42 22.07
CA ASN A 463 0.61 4.21 22.10
C ASN A 463 1.78 3.43 21.47
N ILE A 464 2.79 4.15 20.96
CA ILE A 464 3.97 3.61 20.27
C ILE A 464 4.75 2.63 21.16
N ASP A 465 4.95 2.97 22.43
CA ASP A 465 5.74 2.12 23.34
C ASP A 465 5.00 0.82 23.69
N GLU A 466 3.68 0.90 23.93
CA GLU A 466 2.84 -0.28 24.16
C GLU A 466 2.72 -1.13 22.90
N ARG A 467 2.63 -0.51 21.72
CA ARG A 467 2.67 -1.20 20.42
C ARG A 467 3.95 -2.04 20.31
N GLN A 468 5.10 -1.45 20.63
CA GLN A 468 6.38 -2.15 20.59
C GLN A 468 6.42 -3.30 21.61
N ARG A 469 5.94 -3.06 22.83
CA ARG A 469 5.83 -4.10 23.86
C ARG A 469 4.96 -5.28 23.42
N GLN A 470 3.77 -5.03 22.86
CA GLN A 470 2.86 -6.08 22.37
C GLN A 470 3.50 -6.88 21.22
N MET A 471 4.22 -6.21 20.31
CA MET A 471 4.99 -6.88 19.27
C MET A 471 6.09 -7.76 19.83
N ASP A 472 6.86 -7.23 20.79
CA ASP A 472 7.94 -7.97 21.42
C ASP A 472 7.39 -9.15 22.21
N VAL A 473 6.29 -8.99 22.96
CA VAL A 473 5.61 -10.09 23.67
C VAL A 473 5.22 -11.20 22.69
N PHE A 474 4.48 -10.88 21.64
CA PHE A 474 4.03 -11.87 20.65
C PHE A 474 5.19 -12.57 19.93
N ASN A 475 6.27 -11.83 19.63
CA ASN A 475 7.48 -12.39 19.03
C ASN A 475 8.39 -13.11 20.04
N SER A 476 8.28 -12.77 21.33
CA SER A 476 9.11 -13.30 22.44
C SER A 476 8.62 -14.60 23.00
N GLU A 477 7.39 -14.99 22.66
CA GLU A 477 6.81 -16.20 23.17
C GLU A 477 7.48 -17.44 22.60
N LYS A 478 8.56 -17.80 23.29
CA LYS A 478 9.36 -18.99 23.14
C LYS A 478 9.93 -19.12 21.72
N THR A 479 10.93 -18.28 21.38
CA THR A 479 12.08 -18.84 20.62
C THR A 479 12.42 -20.16 21.27
N ALA A 480 12.59 -21.23 20.47
CA ALA A 480 13.31 -22.45 20.82
C ALA A 480 13.49 -22.71 22.33
N GLY A 481 12.98 -23.84 22.86
CA GLY A 481 13.59 -24.35 24.10
C GLY A 481 15.11 -24.32 24.01
N HIS A 482 15.83 -24.39 25.12
CA HIS A 482 17.25 -24.72 25.02
C HIS A 482 17.37 -26.01 24.17
N GLY A 483 17.85 -25.87 22.91
CA GLY A 483 17.79 -26.93 21.90
C GLY A 483 16.48 -27.12 21.09
N GLY A 484 15.62 -26.12 20.96
CA GLY A 484 14.42 -26.16 20.10
C GLY A 484 13.13 -26.72 20.70
N ARG A 485 13.08 -27.12 21.99
CA ARG A 485 11.87 -27.71 22.60
C ARG A 485 10.92 -26.71 23.24
N ARG A 486 9.72 -26.55 22.68
CA ARG A 486 8.62 -25.75 23.25
C ARG A 486 8.30 -26.23 24.68
N ASN A 487 8.22 -25.33 25.66
CA ASN A 487 7.79 -25.62 27.05
C ASN A 487 6.44 -26.36 27.06
N ASP A 488 6.28 -27.35 27.95
CA ASP A 488 5.08 -28.20 28.09
C ASP A 488 3.81 -27.46 28.55
N GLY A 489 3.93 -26.24 29.10
CA GLY A 489 2.78 -25.38 29.41
C GLY A 489 2.33 -24.55 28.19
N ASP A 490 1.05 -24.66 27.79
CA ASP A 490 0.47 -23.94 26.65
C ASP A 490 0.08 -22.49 26.99
N ASP A 491 1.07 -21.72 27.44
CA ASP A 491 0.90 -20.35 27.93
C ASP A 491 1.06 -19.28 26.84
N ARG A 492 0.80 -19.64 25.56
CA ARG A 492 1.09 -18.79 24.41
C ARG A 492 -0.04 -17.78 24.09
N HIS A 493 0.31 -16.52 23.86
CA HIS A 493 -0.34 -15.54 22.99
C HIS A 493 -0.55 -16.14 21.59
N PHE A 494 -1.68 -16.82 21.48
CA PHE A 494 -2.12 -17.53 20.30
C PHE A 494 -2.60 -16.57 19.20
N VAL A 495 -3.28 -15.49 19.58
CA VAL A 495 -3.92 -14.55 18.66
C VAL A 495 -3.32 -13.15 18.77
N PHE A 496 -3.10 -12.48 17.65
CA PHE A 496 -2.83 -11.05 17.60
C PHE A 496 -3.98 -10.32 16.88
N LEU A 497 -4.71 -9.50 17.61
CA LEU A 497 -5.76 -8.62 17.08
C LEU A 497 -5.15 -7.34 16.51
N LEU A 498 -5.39 -7.08 15.23
CA LEU A 498 -4.84 -5.94 14.52
C LEU A 498 -5.96 -5.19 13.80
N SER A 499 -6.04 -3.87 14.00
CA SER A 499 -6.86 -3.10 13.05
C SER A 499 -6.13 -3.00 11.72
N THR A 500 -6.80 -3.20 10.57
CA THR A 500 -6.13 -3.26 9.26
C THR A 500 -5.28 -2.01 8.98
N ARG A 501 -5.75 -0.84 9.41
CA ARG A 501 -5.00 0.43 9.27
C ARG A 501 -3.80 0.53 10.22
N ALA A 502 -3.93 0.10 11.46
CA ALA A 502 -2.84 0.17 12.44
C ALA A 502 -1.80 -0.95 12.23
N GLY A 503 -2.26 -2.11 11.75
CA GLY A 503 -1.46 -3.29 11.47
C GLY A 503 -0.82 -3.32 10.09
N GLY A 504 -1.37 -2.58 9.11
CA GLY A 504 -0.83 -2.50 7.75
C GLY A 504 0.52 -1.78 7.64
N VAL A 505 0.96 -1.08 8.69
CA VAL A 505 2.15 -0.22 8.67
C VAL A 505 3.06 -0.47 9.88
N GLY A 506 4.35 -0.70 9.63
CA GLY A 506 5.40 -0.63 10.66
C GLY A 506 5.54 -1.81 11.62
N ILE A 507 4.84 -2.91 11.38
CA ILE A 507 4.89 -4.10 12.25
C ILE A 507 5.64 -5.25 11.54
N ASN A 508 6.40 -6.04 12.30
CA ASN A 508 7.05 -7.29 11.89
C ASN A 508 6.54 -8.44 12.75
N LEU A 509 5.76 -9.35 12.17
CA LEU A 509 5.13 -10.49 12.85
C LEU A 509 5.38 -11.78 12.05
N ALA A 510 6.63 -11.99 11.65
CA ALA A 510 7.03 -13.17 10.88
C ALA A 510 6.91 -14.50 11.68
N THR A 511 6.66 -14.43 13.00
CA THR A 511 6.40 -15.61 13.84
C THR A 511 5.04 -16.24 13.60
N ALA A 512 4.05 -15.47 13.12
CA ALA A 512 2.74 -15.99 12.78
C ALA A 512 2.74 -16.66 11.40
N ASP A 513 2.07 -17.80 11.29
CA ASP A 513 1.93 -18.61 10.07
C ASP A 513 0.49 -18.62 9.53
N THR A 514 -0.42 -17.91 10.23
CA THR A 514 -1.84 -17.83 9.88
C THR A 514 -2.32 -16.39 9.94
N CYS A 515 -3.02 -15.95 8.91
CA CYS A 515 -3.65 -14.64 8.85
C CYS A 515 -5.16 -14.81 8.57
N ILE A 516 -6.01 -14.16 9.35
CA ILE A 516 -7.45 -14.13 9.14
C ILE A 516 -7.86 -12.68 8.85
N ILE A 517 -8.36 -12.41 7.65
CA ILE A 517 -9.01 -11.15 7.30
C ILE A 517 -10.49 -11.31 7.61
N PHE A 518 -10.94 -10.78 8.75
CA PHE A 518 -12.31 -10.93 9.21
C PHE A 518 -13.29 -10.06 8.39
N ASP A 519 -12.87 -8.83 8.08
CA ASP A 519 -13.58 -7.93 7.17
C ASP A 519 -12.61 -7.17 6.25
N SER A 520 -12.91 -7.21 4.95
CA SER A 520 -12.05 -6.65 3.89
C SER A 520 -12.11 -5.11 3.85
N ASP A 521 -11.01 -4.46 3.45
CA ASP A 521 -11.00 -3.04 3.10
C ASP A 521 -11.67 -2.79 1.73
N TRP A 522 -12.04 -1.56 1.40
CA TRP A 522 -12.38 -1.20 0.02
C TRP A 522 -11.17 -1.13 -0.92
N ASN A 523 -9.98 -0.99 -0.34
CA ASN A 523 -8.70 -0.93 -1.01
C ASN A 523 -7.93 -2.24 -0.81
N PRO A 524 -7.85 -3.11 -1.83
CA PRO A 524 -7.17 -4.41 -1.74
C PRO A 524 -5.73 -4.33 -1.22
N HIS A 525 -5.05 -3.21 -1.51
CA HIS A 525 -3.69 -3.01 -1.04
C HIS A 525 -3.58 -3.06 0.48
N GLN A 526 -4.54 -2.50 1.23
CA GLN A 526 -4.46 -2.52 2.69
C GLN A 526 -4.47 -3.95 3.23
N ASP A 527 -5.28 -4.82 2.62
CA ASP A 527 -5.33 -6.24 2.97
C ASP A 527 -4.02 -6.94 2.56
N SER A 528 -3.46 -6.65 1.38
CA SER A 528 -2.14 -7.18 0.97
C SER A 528 -1.02 -6.73 1.92
N GLN A 529 -1.03 -5.47 2.34
CA GLN A 529 -0.05 -4.94 3.31
C GLN A 529 -0.15 -5.66 4.66
N ALA A 530 -1.37 -5.99 5.09
CA ALA A 530 -1.65 -6.77 6.30
C ALA A 530 -1.13 -8.22 6.18
N MET A 531 -1.40 -8.90 5.07
CA MET A 531 -0.90 -10.26 4.81
C MET A 531 0.64 -10.31 4.80
N ASP A 532 1.30 -9.33 4.19
CA ASP A 532 2.76 -9.26 4.11
C ASP A 532 3.45 -8.95 5.46
N ARG A 533 2.68 -8.74 6.55
CA ARG A 533 3.25 -8.63 7.91
C ARG A 533 3.81 -9.95 8.41
N CYS A 534 3.18 -11.07 8.03
CA CYS A 534 3.59 -12.44 8.39
C CYS A 534 4.32 -13.15 7.25
N HIS A 535 3.95 -12.90 5.99
CA HIS A 535 4.66 -13.42 4.82
C HIS A 535 5.80 -12.47 4.40
N ARG A 536 6.96 -12.60 5.05
CA ARG A 536 8.14 -11.76 4.80
C ARG A 536 9.42 -12.48 5.15
N ILE A 537 10.56 -11.90 4.76
CA ILE A 537 11.89 -12.41 5.14
C ILE A 537 11.95 -12.59 6.67
N GLY A 538 12.31 -13.80 7.09
CA GLY A 538 12.29 -14.25 8.49
C GLY A 538 11.18 -15.27 8.79
N GLN A 539 10.24 -15.48 7.87
CA GLN A 539 9.24 -16.54 7.94
C GLN A 539 9.88 -17.91 7.64
N ASP A 540 9.62 -18.90 8.49
CA ASP A 540 10.11 -20.28 8.37
C ASP A 540 9.01 -21.28 7.99
N ARG A 541 7.73 -20.87 8.10
CA ARG A 541 6.56 -21.73 7.85
C ARG A 541 5.70 -21.25 6.68
N PRO A 542 5.04 -22.17 5.96
CA PRO A 542 4.02 -21.82 4.96
C PRO A 542 2.89 -21.00 5.57
N VAL A 543 2.54 -19.89 4.92
CA VAL A 543 1.55 -18.92 5.44
C VAL A 543 0.19 -19.18 4.81
N ALA A 544 -0.82 -19.48 5.63
CA ALA A 544 -2.21 -19.56 5.16
C ALA A 544 -2.94 -18.26 5.51
N VAL A 545 -3.62 -17.69 4.53
CA VAL A 545 -4.49 -16.53 4.72
C VAL A 545 -5.93 -16.95 4.50
N TYR A 546 -6.79 -16.71 5.48
CA TYR A 546 -8.23 -16.95 5.40
C TYR A 546 -8.98 -15.62 5.34
N ARG A 547 -9.77 -15.40 4.28
CA ARG A 547 -10.62 -14.22 4.12
C ARG A 547 -12.07 -14.62 4.34
N LEU A 548 -12.70 -14.08 5.37
CA LEU A 548 -14.08 -14.43 5.72
C LEU A 548 -15.07 -13.52 5.00
N LEU A 549 -15.95 -14.09 4.17
CA LEU A 549 -17.00 -13.36 3.46
C LEU A 549 -18.38 -13.92 3.82
N THR A 550 -19.35 -13.03 4.04
CA THR A 550 -20.75 -13.46 4.24
C THR A 550 -21.45 -13.56 2.89
N VAL A 551 -22.04 -14.72 2.59
CA VAL A 551 -22.80 -14.94 1.34
C VAL A 551 -24.02 -14.00 1.28
N ASN A 552 -24.43 -13.58 0.07
CA ASN A 552 -25.58 -12.68 -0.17
C ASN A 552 -25.53 -11.37 0.61
N SER A 553 -24.35 -10.79 0.71
CA SER A 553 -24.16 -9.61 1.54
C SER A 553 -23.25 -8.57 0.89
N VAL A 554 -23.15 -7.43 1.56
CA VAL A 554 -22.21 -6.37 1.22
C VAL A 554 -20.75 -6.85 1.13
N ASP A 555 -20.38 -7.95 1.80
CA ASP A 555 -19.03 -8.53 1.70
C ASP A 555 -18.73 -9.01 0.27
N ILE A 556 -19.70 -9.64 -0.40
CA ILE A 556 -19.55 -10.12 -1.79
C ILE A 556 -19.45 -8.94 -2.75
N GLU A 557 -20.35 -7.96 -2.64
CA GLU A 557 -20.32 -6.73 -3.46
C GLU A 557 -18.99 -5.97 -3.31
N MET A 558 -18.42 -5.97 -2.09
CA MET A 558 -17.13 -5.36 -1.83
C MET A 558 -16.00 -6.15 -2.51
N MET A 559 -16.03 -7.48 -2.42
CA MET A 559 -15.04 -8.35 -3.05
C MET A 559 -15.03 -8.21 -4.58
N GLU A 560 -16.19 -8.19 -5.23
CA GLU A 560 -16.29 -7.96 -6.68
C GLU A 560 -15.59 -6.66 -7.12
N LYS A 561 -15.79 -5.58 -6.34
CA LYS A 561 -15.14 -4.29 -6.58
C LYS A 561 -13.65 -4.33 -6.29
N GLN A 562 -13.21 -5.10 -5.31
CA GLN A 562 -11.79 -5.32 -5.03
C GLN A 562 -11.10 -6.07 -6.19
N ILE A 563 -11.71 -7.14 -6.69
CA ILE A 563 -11.22 -7.94 -7.83
C ILE A 563 -11.10 -7.04 -9.07
N SER A 564 -12.15 -6.28 -9.38
CA SER A 564 -12.16 -5.32 -10.49
C SER A 564 -10.98 -4.32 -10.40
N LYS A 565 -10.66 -3.82 -9.19
CA LYS A 565 -9.53 -2.92 -8.96
C LYS A 565 -8.17 -3.61 -9.13
N LYS A 566 -7.98 -4.78 -8.53
CA LYS A 566 -6.74 -5.59 -8.68
C LYS A 566 -6.48 -5.93 -10.16
N LYS A 567 -7.54 -6.17 -10.93
CA LYS A 567 -7.42 -6.54 -12.34
C LYS A 567 -6.96 -5.37 -13.21
N LEU A 568 -7.56 -4.19 -13.02
CA LEU A 568 -7.12 -2.95 -13.65
C LEU A 568 -5.62 -2.69 -13.38
N GLU A 569 -5.18 -2.94 -12.15
CA GLU A 569 -3.78 -2.80 -11.75
C GLU A 569 -2.85 -3.79 -12.47
N ARG A 570 -3.21 -5.08 -12.53
CA ARG A 570 -2.41 -6.08 -13.27
C ARG A 570 -2.22 -5.74 -14.73
N MET A 571 -3.27 -5.29 -15.41
CA MET A 571 -3.20 -4.89 -16.82
C MET A 571 -2.13 -3.82 -17.06
N ALA A 572 -1.96 -2.89 -16.12
CA ALA A 572 -0.93 -1.86 -16.24
C ALA A 572 0.48 -2.32 -15.86
N ILE A 573 0.61 -3.34 -15.01
CA ILE A 573 1.90 -3.95 -14.64
C ILE A 573 2.44 -4.79 -15.78
N VAL A 574 1.61 -5.69 -16.35
CA VAL A 574 2.03 -6.60 -17.44
C VAL A 574 2.41 -5.81 -18.69
N GLY A 575 1.77 -4.67 -18.95
CA GLY A 575 2.20 -3.75 -20.01
C GLY A 575 3.60 -3.13 -19.84
N GLY A 576 4.23 -3.31 -18.67
CA GLY A 576 5.55 -2.76 -18.33
C GLY A 576 6.67 -3.80 -18.10
N ASP A 577 6.36 -5.10 -17.99
CA ASP A 577 7.33 -6.10 -17.51
C ASP A 577 7.92 -6.97 -18.65
N PHE A 578 8.86 -6.40 -19.42
CA PHE A 578 9.60 -7.13 -20.46
C PHE A 578 11.09 -7.32 -20.10
N ARG A 579 11.36 -7.90 -18.94
CA ARG A 579 12.74 -8.30 -18.57
C ARG A 579 13.29 -9.51 -19.34
N LYS A 580 12.48 -10.22 -20.17
CA LYS A 580 12.89 -11.46 -20.86
C LYS A 580 12.54 -11.57 -22.36
N ALA A 581 12.21 -10.48 -23.07
CA ALA A 581 11.95 -10.52 -24.53
C ALA A 581 13.22 -10.58 -25.41
N GLY A 582 14.29 -11.23 -24.93
CA GLY A 582 15.46 -11.56 -25.75
C GLY A 582 15.48 -13.03 -26.20
N SER A 583 14.77 -13.93 -25.53
CA SER A 583 14.73 -15.35 -25.89
C SER A 583 13.66 -16.09 -25.10
N ARG A 584 12.45 -16.19 -25.66
CA ARG A 584 11.52 -17.34 -25.64
C ARG A 584 10.11 -16.87 -25.99
N SER A 585 9.62 -17.43 -27.10
CA SER A 585 8.24 -17.53 -27.59
C SER A 585 7.22 -16.49 -27.11
N MET A 586 6.84 -15.61 -28.03
CA MET A 586 5.57 -14.86 -28.03
C MET A 586 4.39 -15.82 -27.85
N GLY A 587 3.80 -15.84 -26.65
CA GLY A 587 2.40 -16.20 -26.45
C GLY A 587 1.66 -14.90 -26.12
N GLU A 588 0.83 -14.42 -27.05
CA GLU A 588 -0.02 -13.25 -26.85
C GLU A 588 -1.02 -13.51 -25.72
N PHE A 589 -0.80 -12.93 -24.54
CA PHE A 589 -1.86 -12.81 -23.53
C PHE A 589 -2.88 -11.78 -24.03
N LYS A 590 -3.96 -12.25 -24.66
CA LYS A 590 -5.04 -11.39 -25.17
C LYS A 590 -5.87 -10.82 -24.03
N THR A 591 -6.08 -9.50 -24.05
CA THR A 591 -6.93 -8.73 -23.14
C THR A 591 -8.37 -9.23 -23.10
N GLU A 592 -8.87 -9.81 -24.20
CA GLU A 592 -10.18 -10.44 -24.31
C GLU A 592 -10.32 -11.66 -23.38
N ALA A 593 -9.34 -12.57 -23.37
CA ALA A 593 -9.34 -13.73 -22.48
C ALA A 593 -9.32 -13.30 -21.00
N LEU A 594 -8.59 -12.22 -20.68
CA LEU A 594 -8.62 -11.64 -19.33
C LEU A 594 -10.01 -11.08 -18.99
N ASN A 595 -10.74 -10.50 -19.94
CA ASN A 595 -12.08 -9.93 -19.75
C ASN A 595 -13.19 -10.98 -19.68
N GLU A 596 -13.07 -12.11 -20.37
CA GLU A 596 -14.00 -13.24 -20.26
C GLU A 596 -13.87 -13.89 -18.88
N LEU A 597 -12.65 -14.25 -18.45
CA LEU A 597 -12.40 -14.80 -17.11
C LEU A 597 -12.95 -13.89 -15.99
N LEU A 598 -12.94 -12.58 -16.24
CA LEU A 598 -13.42 -11.58 -15.30
C LEU A 598 -14.92 -11.60 -15.07
N ASN A 599 -15.68 -11.83 -16.15
CA ASN A 599 -17.13 -11.94 -16.07
C ASN A 599 -17.50 -13.26 -15.42
N ASP A 600 -16.67 -14.29 -15.57
CA ASP A 600 -16.91 -15.60 -14.99
C ASP A 600 -16.64 -15.60 -13.48
N ASP A 601 -15.54 -14.99 -13.01
CA ASP A 601 -15.24 -14.84 -11.56
C ASP A 601 -16.37 -14.11 -10.80
N VAL A 602 -16.92 -13.03 -11.39
CA VAL A 602 -17.99 -12.24 -10.79
C VAL A 602 -19.32 -13.00 -10.81
N LYS A 603 -19.61 -13.73 -11.89
CA LYS A 603 -20.82 -14.55 -11.98
C LYS A 603 -20.78 -15.74 -11.01
N ASP A 604 -19.62 -16.35 -10.82
CA ASP A 604 -19.48 -17.49 -9.91
C ASP A 604 -19.75 -17.06 -8.45
N LEU A 605 -19.18 -15.93 -8.03
CA LEU A 605 -19.44 -15.31 -6.73
C LEU A 605 -20.94 -15.02 -6.48
N GLN A 606 -21.66 -14.59 -7.52
CA GLN A 606 -23.11 -14.32 -7.44
C GLN A 606 -23.94 -15.62 -7.40
N SER A 607 -23.49 -16.67 -8.08
CA SER A 607 -24.19 -17.96 -8.16
C SER A 607 -24.18 -18.71 -6.82
N LYS A 608 -23.08 -18.62 -6.06
CA LYS A 608 -22.95 -19.20 -4.71
C LYS A 608 -23.92 -18.57 -3.69
N GLY A 609 -24.56 -17.46 -4.07
CA GLY A 609 -25.62 -16.80 -3.31
C GLY A 609 -27.02 -17.41 -3.44
N ALA A 610 -27.30 -18.26 -4.43
CA ALA A 610 -28.69 -18.60 -4.75
C ALA A 610 -29.37 -19.57 -3.76
N ASP A 611 -28.62 -20.44 -3.07
CA ASP A 611 -29.18 -21.52 -2.23
C ASP A 611 -29.04 -21.27 -0.71
N VAL A 612 -29.99 -20.53 -0.14
CA VAL A 612 -29.97 -20.04 1.26
C VAL A 612 -30.08 -21.16 2.31
N GLU A 613 -30.71 -22.30 1.99
CA GLU A 613 -30.99 -23.36 2.98
C GLU A 613 -29.80 -24.31 3.23
N SER A 614 -28.73 -24.24 2.43
CA SER A 614 -27.59 -25.17 2.49
C SER A 614 -26.23 -24.53 2.83
N ILE A 615 -26.24 -23.29 3.34
CA ILE A 615 -25.04 -22.48 3.64
C ILE A 615 -24.39 -22.91 4.98
N ARG A 616 -23.86 -24.12 5.03
CA ARG A 616 -22.95 -24.57 6.10
C ARG A 616 -21.78 -25.30 5.46
N ILE A 617 -20.57 -24.94 5.88
CA ILE A 617 -19.38 -25.71 5.54
C ILE A 617 -19.53 -27.07 6.19
N ASP A 618 -19.55 -28.11 5.37
CA ASP A 618 -19.57 -29.48 5.85
C ASP A 618 -18.24 -29.82 6.56
N GLU A 619 -18.18 -31.00 7.19
CA GLU A 619 -17.01 -31.38 7.97
C GLU A 619 -15.81 -31.76 7.07
N GLU A 620 -16.08 -32.23 5.86
CA GLU A 620 -15.05 -32.63 4.89
C GLU A 620 -14.35 -31.40 4.27
N GLU A 621 -15.12 -30.43 3.76
CA GLU A 621 -14.65 -29.13 3.28
C GLU A 621 -13.89 -28.38 4.38
N PHE A 622 -14.40 -28.41 5.61
CA PHE A 622 -13.71 -27.80 6.74
C PHE A 622 -12.36 -28.46 7.01
N GLU A 623 -12.27 -29.78 6.95
CA GLU A 623 -10.99 -30.47 7.15
C GLU A 623 -10.03 -30.22 5.98
N TYR A 624 -10.53 -30.08 4.74
CA TYR A 624 -9.70 -29.70 3.60
C TYR A 624 -9.04 -28.32 3.79
N ILE A 625 -9.81 -27.29 4.16
CA ILE A 625 -9.28 -25.92 4.31
C ILE A 625 -8.34 -25.77 5.52
N MET A 626 -8.49 -26.61 6.54
CA MET A 626 -7.67 -26.57 7.76
C MET A 626 -6.43 -27.46 7.67
N ASN A 627 -6.39 -28.44 6.78
CA ASN A 627 -5.24 -29.34 6.64
C ASN A 627 -4.09 -28.67 5.87
N ARG A 628 -3.02 -28.33 6.59
CA ARG A 628 -1.83 -27.66 6.03
C ARG A 628 -1.07 -28.50 5.01
N GLU A 629 -1.00 -29.81 5.20
CA GLU A 629 -0.27 -30.69 4.28
C GLU A 629 -0.94 -30.71 2.90
N LYS A 630 -2.26 -30.90 2.88
CA LYS A 630 -3.04 -30.85 1.64
C LYS A 630 -3.05 -29.46 1.03
N LEU A 631 -3.22 -28.43 1.86
CA LEU A 631 -3.28 -27.05 1.40
C LEU A 631 -2.02 -26.67 0.63
N PHE A 632 -0.82 -27.04 1.09
CA PHE A 632 0.45 -26.68 0.43
C PHE A 632 1.01 -27.79 -0.49
N SER A 633 0.30 -28.89 -0.68
CA SER A 633 0.69 -29.91 -1.67
C SER A 633 0.33 -29.52 -3.10
N ASP A 634 1.05 -30.09 -4.07
CA ASP A 634 0.82 -29.94 -5.50
C ASP A 634 0.36 -31.28 -6.11
N GLY A 635 -0.52 -31.25 -7.12
CA GLY A 635 -0.98 -32.45 -7.84
C GLY A 635 -2.18 -33.17 -7.21
N GLU A 636 -2.25 -34.49 -7.33
CA GLU A 636 -3.42 -35.32 -6.93
C GLU A 636 -3.74 -35.29 -5.42
N GLY A 637 -2.85 -34.74 -4.57
CA GLY A 637 -3.07 -34.57 -3.13
C GLY A 637 -3.54 -33.17 -2.72
N ALA A 638 -3.58 -32.22 -3.65
CA ALA A 638 -3.92 -30.82 -3.40
C ALA A 638 -5.41 -30.65 -3.10
N ILE A 639 -5.73 -29.65 -2.28
CA ILE A 639 -7.12 -29.21 -2.11
C ILE A 639 -7.67 -28.73 -3.47
N PRO A 640 -8.93 -29.03 -3.81
CA PRO A 640 -9.60 -28.42 -4.97
C PRO A 640 -9.50 -26.90 -4.92
N THR A 641 -9.38 -26.27 -6.09
CA THR A 641 -9.28 -24.80 -6.18
C THR A 641 -10.59 -24.11 -5.80
N GLU A 642 -11.71 -24.80 -5.98
CA GLU A 642 -13.05 -24.32 -5.65
C GLU A 642 -13.82 -25.40 -4.90
N GLY A 643 -14.51 -24.97 -3.84
CA GLY A 643 -15.49 -25.75 -3.11
C GLY A 643 -16.82 -25.01 -3.03
N LYS A 644 -17.79 -25.62 -2.35
CA LYS A 644 -19.10 -25.00 -2.17
C LYS A 644 -19.01 -23.74 -1.30
N MET A 645 -18.15 -23.80 -0.27
CA MET A 645 -18.03 -22.76 0.75
C MET A 645 -16.61 -22.20 0.91
N TYR A 646 -15.72 -22.47 -0.04
CA TYR A 646 -14.39 -21.87 -0.08
C TYR A 646 -13.86 -21.75 -1.49
N ASP A 647 -13.00 -20.77 -1.73
CA ASP A 647 -12.21 -20.63 -2.96
C ASP A 647 -10.73 -20.45 -2.62
N VAL A 648 -9.87 -21.27 -3.20
CA VAL A 648 -8.42 -21.20 -3.01
C VAL A 648 -7.82 -20.30 -4.07
N ILE A 649 -7.24 -19.21 -3.60
CA ILE A 649 -6.50 -18.25 -4.40
C ILE A 649 -5.02 -18.64 -4.37
N ASP A 650 -4.56 -19.24 -5.47
CA ASP A 650 -3.15 -19.59 -5.61
C ASP A 650 -2.29 -18.35 -5.87
N ALA A 651 -1.40 -18.03 -4.93
CA ALA A 651 -0.50 -16.88 -5.03
C ALA A 651 0.65 -17.12 -6.03
N HIS A 652 1.02 -18.38 -6.29
CA HIS A 652 2.18 -18.71 -7.14
C HIS A 652 1.92 -18.53 -8.64
N LYS A 653 0.67 -18.64 -9.08
CA LYS A 653 0.27 -18.34 -10.47
C LYS A 653 -0.30 -16.93 -10.65
N GLY A 654 -0.29 -16.14 -9.59
CA GLY A 654 -0.99 -14.88 -9.54
C GLY A 654 -2.50 -15.09 -9.55
N ASP A 655 -3.11 -15.05 -8.36
CA ASP A 655 -4.49 -14.64 -8.01
C ASP A 655 -5.59 -15.08 -9.02
N VAL A 656 -6.36 -16.11 -8.65
CA VAL A 656 -7.61 -16.66 -9.25
C VAL A 656 -7.53 -17.11 -10.71
N LEU A 657 -6.97 -16.29 -11.59
CA LEU A 657 -6.92 -16.45 -13.04
C LEU A 657 -5.96 -17.55 -13.54
N GLY A 658 -5.06 -18.05 -12.68
CA GLY A 658 -4.12 -19.13 -13.03
C GLY A 658 -4.61 -20.53 -12.67
N ALA A 659 -5.73 -20.64 -11.95
CA ALA A 659 -6.26 -21.91 -11.47
C ALA A 659 -7.22 -22.59 -12.48
N MET A 660 -7.64 -21.89 -13.54
CA MET A 660 -8.54 -22.41 -14.59
C MET A 660 -7.97 -22.31 -16.01
N THR A 661 -6.68 -22.60 -16.16
CA THR A 661 -6.08 -22.97 -17.47
C THR A 661 -5.23 -24.20 -17.33
#